data_AF-A0A9E2GTM3-F1
#
_entry.id   AF-A0A9E2GTM3-F1
#
_cell.length_a   1.000
_cell.length_b   1.000
_cell.length_c   1.000
_cell.angle_alpha   90.00
_cell.angle_beta   90.00
_cell.angle_gamma   90.00
#
_symmetry.space_group_name_H-M   'P 1'
#
loop_
_entity.id
_entity.type
_entity.pdbx_description
1 polymer ?
#
loop_
_entity_poly.entity_id
_entity_poly.type
_entity_poly.pdbx_seq_one_letter_code
_entity_poly.pdbx_strand_id
1 'polypeptide(L)'
;MAPRKIDITINDQKVTVLEDSYLIKAIIGAGIALPTLCHHKDLTPNGTCRLCMCEIELKGRRRLVTACNYPVREEMTVWTKSERVVKHRKVLAEMYLGRWPNVPVIQDVARRCGVTDGSAFASDLTDPNPKACILCGHCVKACEEFIQERILDFAGRGILRHLTMPFGETDPHCIGCTSCAFVCPTGAIQVVEELNHPVDVRLIQRHGMKVNAEMATLDKVQCRMREVGTANIVEVMDKYDLLPVMNYKFGSHPETYKVDSKVLKERYFTQNSPDGCWFGCSMSCAKAVDGYELRTGPYKGQRVTVDGPEYETVGACTNMGCFDPDFIVEFNFYCDTYGIDVISAGTGIAFVMECFEAGVITKADTGGLDLSFGACDSVLELLHQMSRGEGFGVECGQGIRWLKEKWIREGRGDAQFIRDVGMEVKGLEFSEYVSKESLAQQAGYSMAVKGPQHDEAWLIFMDMVNNQIPSFEDKAEALYYFPLWRTWFGLHGLCKIVWNDVAPADNKKYPPQQAAKIPEHVDNYFKFYEGMTGEKLDEEKMLAQSARVHNLQRLMSVMFGFGRREDDVPPYRAIGPVTAEEYLSRAERYDGQLKSVLGLDPEKMTLDEKRAALRTHREAQYQKVMDAAYARRGWTPDGVPTKARLRELGIDLPELLALAAD
;
A
#
# COMPACT_ATOMS: atom_id res chain seq x y z
N MET A 1 -15.87 -3.52 -15.33
CA MET A 1 -17.32 -3.73 -15.56
C MET A 1 -18.00 -3.91 -14.20
N ALA A 2 -19.18 -3.33 -13.98
CA ALA A 2 -19.93 -3.54 -12.74
C ALA A 2 -20.47 -4.99 -12.69
N PRO A 3 -20.41 -5.68 -11.53
CA PRO A 3 -20.87 -7.07 -11.42
C PRO A 3 -22.39 -7.17 -11.65
N ARG A 4 -22.80 -8.16 -12.44
CA ARG A 4 -24.21 -8.45 -12.74
C ARG A 4 -24.96 -8.86 -11.47
N LYS A 5 -26.19 -8.39 -11.31
CA LYS A 5 -27.10 -8.79 -10.22
C LYS A 5 -28.06 -9.87 -10.69
N ILE A 6 -28.36 -10.83 -9.80
CA ILE A 6 -29.22 -11.98 -10.05
C ILE A 6 -30.21 -12.09 -8.88
N ASP A 7 -31.49 -12.24 -9.19
CA ASP A 7 -32.53 -12.48 -8.20
C ASP A 7 -32.71 -13.99 -7.97
N ILE A 8 -32.72 -14.40 -6.70
CA ILE A 8 -32.98 -15.77 -6.28
C ILE A 8 -34.07 -15.79 -5.21
N THR A 9 -34.77 -16.92 -5.07
CA THR A 9 -35.81 -17.11 -4.04
C THR A 9 -35.32 -18.13 -3.01
N ILE A 10 -35.20 -17.75 -1.74
CA ILE A 10 -34.74 -18.59 -0.63
C ILE A 10 -35.87 -18.75 0.37
N ASN A 11 -36.39 -19.96 0.56
CA ASN A 11 -37.55 -20.23 1.43
C ASN A 11 -38.68 -19.19 1.24
N ASP A 12 -39.08 -18.93 0.00
CA ASP A 12 -40.10 -17.95 -0.39
C ASP A 12 -39.72 -16.46 -0.23
N GLN A 13 -38.51 -16.16 0.23
CA GLN A 13 -37.97 -14.80 0.27
C GLN A 13 -37.14 -14.48 -0.98
N LYS A 14 -37.46 -13.39 -1.68
CA LYS A 14 -36.63 -12.89 -2.78
C LYS A 14 -35.38 -12.18 -2.26
N VAL A 15 -34.22 -12.51 -2.84
CA VAL A 15 -32.92 -11.94 -2.49
C VAL A 15 -32.15 -11.65 -3.78
N THR A 16 -31.62 -10.44 -3.90
CA THR A 16 -30.75 -10.05 -5.01
C THR A 16 -29.29 -10.24 -4.60
N VAL A 17 -28.52 -10.96 -5.42
CA VAL A 17 -27.10 -11.23 -5.19
C VAL A 17 -26.26 -10.85 -6.39
N LEU A 18 -24.93 -10.75 -6.19
CA LEU A 18 -23.99 -10.59 -7.30
C LEU A 18 -23.75 -11.95 -7.97
N GLU A 19 -23.59 -11.94 -9.29
CA GLU A 19 -23.14 -13.10 -10.07
C GLU A 19 -21.82 -13.65 -9.49
N ASP A 20 -21.70 -14.98 -9.50
CA ASP A 20 -20.61 -15.77 -8.92
C ASP A 20 -20.44 -15.66 -7.39
N SER A 21 -21.35 -14.99 -6.67
CA SER A 21 -21.39 -15.11 -5.21
C SER A 21 -21.76 -16.53 -4.77
N TYR A 22 -21.15 -17.01 -3.67
CA TYR A 22 -21.50 -18.31 -3.10
C TYR A 22 -22.86 -18.24 -2.39
N LEU A 23 -23.69 -19.27 -2.63
CA LEU A 23 -25.06 -19.37 -2.13
C LEU A 23 -25.16 -19.20 -0.59
N ILE A 24 -24.16 -19.64 0.18
CA ILE A 24 -24.17 -19.48 1.64
C ILE A 24 -24.21 -18.01 2.07
N LYS A 25 -23.56 -17.10 1.34
CA LYS A 25 -23.59 -15.66 1.65
C LYS A 25 -25.00 -15.11 1.48
N ALA A 26 -25.70 -15.54 0.45
CA ALA A 26 -27.09 -15.15 0.20
C ALA A 26 -28.03 -15.65 1.30
N ILE A 27 -27.88 -16.92 1.71
CA ILE A 27 -28.72 -17.54 2.74
C ILE A 27 -28.50 -16.87 4.10
N ILE A 28 -27.23 -16.65 4.49
CA ILE A 28 -26.90 -15.96 5.74
C ILE A 28 -27.38 -14.50 5.70
N GLY A 29 -27.22 -13.81 4.57
CA GLY A 29 -27.72 -12.44 4.37
C GLY A 29 -29.24 -12.32 4.48
N ALA A 30 -29.97 -13.39 4.17
CA ALA A 30 -31.42 -13.50 4.38
C ALA A 30 -31.81 -13.82 5.84
N GLY A 31 -30.86 -13.86 6.78
CA GLY A 31 -31.10 -14.19 8.18
C GLY A 31 -31.29 -15.68 8.46
N ILE A 32 -30.98 -16.56 7.51
CA ILE A 32 -31.17 -18.01 7.66
C ILE A 32 -29.86 -18.67 8.09
N ALA A 33 -29.86 -19.25 9.30
CA ALA A 33 -28.71 -19.98 9.81
C ALA A 33 -28.62 -21.40 9.20
N LEU A 34 -27.44 -21.74 8.65
CA LEU A 34 -27.12 -23.10 8.20
C LEU A 34 -26.17 -23.80 9.18
N PRO A 35 -26.32 -25.13 9.40
CA PRO A 35 -25.32 -25.89 10.13
C PRO A 35 -24.07 -26.04 9.27
N THR A 36 -22.91 -25.69 9.82
CA THR A 36 -21.60 -25.84 9.16
C THR A 36 -20.53 -26.17 10.19
N LEU A 37 -19.50 -26.90 9.76
CA LEU A 37 -18.29 -27.16 10.55
C LEU A 37 -17.01 -26.69 9.84
N CYS A 38 -17.04 -26.63 8.49
CA CYS A 38 -15.89 -26.29 7.65
C CYS A 38 -16.04 -24.92 6.94
N HIS A 39 -17.04 -24.13 7.33
CA HIS A 39 -17.21 -22.78 6.82
C HIS A 39 -16.79 -21.78 7.90
N HIS A 40 -15.91 -20.87 7.51
CA HIS A 40 -15.54 -19.70 8.29
C HIS A 40 -15.80 -18.47 7.41
N LYS A 41 -16.31 -17.38 7.99
CA LYS A 41 -16.69 -16.18 7.24
C LYS A 41 -15.52 -15.54 6.48
N ASP A 42 -14.32 -15.68 7.04
CA ASP A 42 -13.08 -15.05 6.54
C ASP A 42 -12.22 -16.01 5.68
N LEU A 43 -12.65 -17.26 5.44
CA LEU A 43 -11.90 -18.25 4.65
C LEU A 43 -12.68 -18.70 3.42
N THR A 44 -11.97 -19.09 2.36
CA THR A 44 -12.61 -19.67 1.18
C THR A 44 -13.30 -21.00 1.55
N PRO A 45 -14.58 -21.18 1.19
CA PRO A 45 -15.30 -22.39 1.53
C PRO A 45 -14.74 -23.66 0.86
N ASN A 46 -14.49 -24.71 1.64
CA ASN A 46 -13.94 -25.98 1.13
C ASN A 46 -14.99 -27.07 0.86
N GLY A 47 -16.23 -26.92 1.34
CA GLY A 47 -17.31 -27.89 1.11
C GLY A 47 -17.13 -29.27 1.76
N THR A 48 -16.23 -29.42 2.72
CA THR A 48 -15.87 -30.73 3.30
C THR A 48 -16.96 -31.31 4.19
N CYS A 49 -17.61 -30.48 5.03
CA CYS A 49 -18.55 -31.01 6.02
C CYS A 49 -19.93 -31.41 5.47
N ARG A 50 -20.30 -30.89 4.28
CA ARG A 50 -21.60 -31.11 3.59
C ARG A 50 -22.88 -30.73 4.37
N LEU A 51 -22.78 -30.23 5.60
CA LEU A 51 -23.93 -29.83 6.42
C LEU A 51 -24.71 -28.63 5.86
N CYS A 52 -24.06 -27.74 5.10
CA CYS A 52 -24.69 -26.61 4.41
C CYS A 52 -25.58 -27.00 3.21
N MET A 53 -26.04 -28.26 3.13
CA MET A 53 -26.79 -28.77 2.00
C MET A 53 -28.11 -28.02 1.80
N CYS A 54 -28.41 -27.64 0.57
CA CYS A 54 -29.66 -27.02 0.17
C CYS A 54 -30.22 -27.76 -1.03
N GLU A 55 -31.54 -27.77 -1.17
CA GLU A 55 -32.20 -28.19 -2.41
C GLU A 55 -32.42 -26.96 -3.27
N ILE A 56 -32.01 -27.02 -4.53
CA ILE A 56 -32.22 -25.95 -5.48
C ILE A 56 -33.02 -26.44 -6.67
N GLU A 57 -33.80 -25.56 -7.27
CA GLU A 57 -34.46 -25.75 -8.56
C GLU A 57 -33.91 -24.76 -9.58
N LEU A 58 -33.41 -25.31 -10.69
CA LEU A 58 -32.88 -24.57 -11.84
C LEU A 58 -33.54 -25.10 -13.10
N LYS A 59 -34.20 -24.23 -13.87
CA LYS A 59 -34.86 -24.59 -15.15
C LYS A 59 -35.76 -25.84 -15.00
N GLY A 60 -36.52 -25.91 -13.90
CA GLY A 60 -37.42 -27.02 -13.58
C GLY A 60 -36.77 -28.30 -13.06
N ARG A 61 -35.44 -28.32 -12.82
CA ARG A 61 -34.71 -29.49 -12.28
C ARG A 61 -34.29 -29.26 -10.84
N ARG A 62 -34.68 -30.18 -9.96
CA ARG A 62 -34.30 -30.17 -8.53
C ARG A 62 -33.04 -30.98 -8.25
N ARG A 63 -32.13 -30.42 -7.47
CA ARG A 63 -30.92 -31.13 -7.00
C ARG A 63 -30.45 -30.63 -5.64
N LEU A 64 -29.71 -31.48 -4.93
CA LEU A 64 -29.04 -31.10 -3.70
C LEU A 64 -27.66 -30.53 -4.01
N VAL A 65 -27.31 -29.41 -3.38
CA VAL A 65 -26.03 -28.73 -3.52
C VAL A 65 -25.51 -28.30 -2.16
N THR A 66 -24.20 -28.10 -2.05
CA THR A 66 -23.56 -27.48 -0.88
C THR A 66 -23.58 -25.97 -1.02
N ALA A 67 -24.30 -25.25 -0.14
CA ALA A 67 -24.42 -23.79 -0.26
C ALA A 67 -23.07 -23.06 -0.18
N CYS A 68 -22.11 -23.61 0.57
CA CYS A 68 -20.86 -22.89 0.85
C CYS A 68 -19.97 -22.67 -0.38
N ASN A 69 -19.99 -23.55 -1.37
CA ASN A 69 -19.13 -23.47 -2.56
C ASN A 69 -19.92 -23.48 -3.87
N TYR A 70 -21.23 -23.27 -3.82
CA TYR A 70 -22.09 -23.24 -5.01
C TYR A 70 -22.22 -21.80 -5.53
N PRO A 71 -21.67 -21.47 -6.72
CA PRO A 71 -21.75 -20.13 -7.29
C PRO A 71 -23.15 -19.86 -7.88
N VAL A 72 -23.68 -18.66 -7.63
CA VAL A 72 -24.96 -18.21 -8.18
C VAL A 72 -24.71 -17.53 -9.54
N ARG A 73 -25.20 -18.17 -10.62
CA ARG A 73 -25.02 -17.70 -12.01
C ARG A 73 -26.31 -17.49 -12.78
N GLU A 74 -27.41 -18.02 -12.26
CA GLU A 74 -28.74 -17.93 -12.87
C GLU A 74 -29.78 -17.82 -11.75
N GLU A 75 -30.97 -17.33 -12.09
CA GLU A 75 -32.11 -17.31 -11.17
C GLU A 75 -32.45 -18.73 -10.69
N MET A 76 -32.72 -18.89 -9.39
CA MET A 76 -33.03 -20.19 -8.80
C MET A 76 -33.93 -20.07 -7.58
N THR A 77 -34.62 -21.17 -7.28
CA THR A 77 -35.36 -21.34 -6.03
C THR A 77 -34.58 -22.27 -5.11
N VAL A 78 -34.47 -21.91 -3.83
CA VAL A 78 -33.63 -22.57 -2.83
C VAL A 78 -34.46 -22.93 -1.60
N TRP A 79 -34.43 -24.20 -1.21
CA TRP A 79 -35.00 -24.69 0.04
C TRP A 79 -33.91 -25.15 0.99
N THR A 80 -33.95 -24.61 2.21
CA THR A 80 -32.97 -24.92 3.26
C THR A 80 -33.45 -25.98 4.24
N LYS A 81 -34.72 -26.39 4.16
CA LYS A 81 -35.40 -27.35 5.06
C LYS A 81 -36.33 -28.33 4.33
N SER A 82 -36.06 -28.64 3.06
CA SER A 82 -36.82 -29.71 2.39
C SER A 82 -36.58 -31.06 3.09
N GLU A 83 -37.50 -32.01 2.93
CA GLU A 83 -37.40 -33.34 3.55
C GLU A 83 -36.05 -34.02 3.23
N ARG A 84 -35.62 -33.90 1.97
CA ARG A 84 -34.32 -34.42 1.49
C ARG A 84 -33.14 -33.77 2.22
N VAL A 85 -33.18 -32.44 2.40
CA VAL A 85 -32.15 -31.69 3.11
C VAL A 85 -32.08 -32.07 4.59
N VAL A 86 -33.23 -32.15 5.26
CA VAL A 86 -33.31 -32.51 6.69
C VAL A 86 -32.78 -33.92 6.91
N LYS A 87 -33.23 -34.89 6.11
CA LYS A 87 -32.75 -36.28 6.18
C LYS A 87 -31.24 -36.38 5.97
N HIS A 88 -30.71 -35.68 4.96
CA HIS A 88 -29.28 -35.72 4.67
C HIS A 88 -28.44 -35.09 5.79
N ARG A 89 -28.85 -33.95 6.33
CA ARG A 89 -28.17 -33.30 7.45
C ARG A 89 -28.18 -34.15 8.71
N LYS A 90 -29.30 -34.80 9.02
CA LYS A 90 -29.42 -35.69 10.18
C LYS A 90 -28.40 -36.83 10.10
N VAL A 91 -28.33 -37.55 8.98
CA VAL A 91 -27.37 -38.65 8.79
C VAL A 91 -25.92 -38.17 8.93
N LEU A 92 -25.55 -37.05 8.27
CA LEU A 92 -24.20 -36.50 8.40
C LEU A 92 -23.88 -36.12 9.85
N ALA A 93 -24.80 -35.46 10.53
CA ALA A 93 -24.62 -35.05 11.91
C ALA A 93 -24.48 -36.24 12.86
N GLU A 94 -25.23 -37.33 12.64
CA GLU A 94 -25.05 -38.59 13.36
C GLU A 94 -23.64 -39.17 13.13
N MET A 95 -23.15 -39.19 11.90
CA MET A 95 -21.79 -39.66 11.59
C MET A 95 -20.71 -38.82 12.29
N TYR A 96 -20.85 -37.48 12.29
CA TYR A 96 -19.93 -36.60 13.03
C TYR A 96 -19.98 -36.87 14.54
N LEU A 97 -21.20 -36.97 15.10
CA LEU A 97 -21.39 -37.26 16.53
C LEU A 97 -20.84 -38.64 16.91
N GLY A 98 -20.89 -39.62 16.01
CA GLY A 98 -20.37 -40.97 16.25
C GLY A 98 -18.84 -41.05 16.30
N ARG A 99 -18.13 -40.10 15.68
CA ARG A 99 -16.66 -40.00 15.73
C ARG A 99 -16.16 -39.03 16.80
N TRP A 100 -16.92 -37.99 17.12
CA TRP A 100 -16.56 -36.95 18.08
C TRP A 100 -17.68 -36.66 19.08
N PRO A 101 -18.14 -37.66 19.86
CA PRO A 101 -19.29 -37.54 20.75
C PRO A 101 -19.09 -36.55 21.91
N ASN A 102 -17.83 -36.26 22.24
CA ASN A 102 -17.34 -35.46 23.35
C ASN A 102 -17.00 -34.01 22.98
N VAL A 103 -17.07 -33.65 21.69
CA VAL A 103 -16.68 -32.31 21.21
C VAL A 103 -17.89 -31.37 21.18
N PRO A 104 -17.91 -30.24 21.94
CA PRO A 104 -19.10 -29.40 22.10
C PRO A 104 -19.71 -28.84 20.81
N VAL A 105 -18.88 -28.42 19.84
CA VAL A 105 -19.39 -27.88 18.56
C VAL A 105 -20.08 -28.96 17.72
N ILE A 106 -19.66 -30.23 17.83
CA ILE A 106 -20.31 -31.36 17.17
C ILE A 106 -21.66 -31.66 17.82
N GLN A 107 -21.72 -31.65 19.15
CA GLN A 107 -22.96 -31.82 19.90
C GLN A 107 -23.99 -30.73 19.56
N ASP A 108 -23.55 -29.47 19.43
CA ASP A 108 -24.42 -28.37 19.02
C ASP A 108 -24.99 -28.55 17.61
N VAL A 109 -24.12 -28.86 16.64
CA VAL A 109 -24.53 -29.11 15.26
C VAL A 109 -25.48 -30.31 15.17
N ALA A 110 -25.22 -31.37 15.93
CA ALA A 110 -26.08 -32.56 15.98
C ALA A 110 -27.49 -32.22 16.48
N ARG A 111 -27.61 -31.45 17.57
CA ARG A 111 -28.89 -30.96 18.07
C ARG A 111 -29.62 -30.11 17.02
N ARG A 112 -28.92 -29.19 16.35
CA ARG A 112 -29.49 -28.34 15.29
C ARG A 112 -29.95 -29.13 14.06
N CYS A 113 -29.40 -30.32 13.85
CA CYS A 113 -29.81 -31.24 12.78
C CYS A 113 -30.85 -32.28 13.22
N GLY A 114 -31.37 -32.20 14.45
CA GLY A 114 -32.43 -33.09 14.96
C GLY A 114 -31.93 -34.46 15.44
N VAL A 115 -30.69 -34.54 15.90
CA VAL A 115 -30.10 -35.72 16.55
C VAL A 115 -30.17 -35.51 18.07
N THR A 116 -31.12 -36.17 18.73
CA THR A 116 -31.40 -36.01 20.18
C THR A 116 -31.05 -37.25 21.01
N ASP A 117 -31.02 -38.42 20.39
CA ASP A 117 -31.01 -39.72 21.10
C ASP A 117 -29.62 -40.40 21.05
N GLY A 118 -28.57 -39.62 20.82
CA GLY A 118 -27.21 -40.12 20.55
C GLY A 118 -26.98 -40.47 19.08
N SER A 119 -25.79 -40.96 18.76
CA SER A 119 -25.44 -41.39 17.40
C SER A 119 -25.70 -42.88 17.20
N ALA A 120 -26.27 -43.24 16.06
CA ALA A 120 -26.34 -44.63 15.59
C ALA A 120 -24.98 -45.14 15.05
N PHE A 121 -23.98 -44.27 14.94
CA PHE A 121 -22.63 -44.59 14.48
C PHE A 121 -21.64 -44.53 15.64
N ALA A 122 -20.62 -45.39 15.59
CA ALA A 122 -19.47 -45.35 16.49
C ALA A 122 -18.18 -45.50 15.67
N SER A 123 -17.13 -44.81 16.08
CA SER A 123 -15.80 -44.90 15.44
C SER A 123 -14.74 -45.40 16.41
N ASP A 124 -13.95 -46.37 15.98
CA ASP A 124 -12.78 -46.86 16.71
C ASP A 124 -11.65 -45.82 16.81
N LEU A 125 -11.74 -44.73 16.04
CA LEU A 125 -10.78 -43.60 16.03
C LEU A 125 -11.28 -42.40 16.83
N THR A 126 -12.23 -42.62 17.76
CA THR A 126 -12.77 -41.55 18.61
C THR A 126 -11.68 -41.04 19.55
N ASP A 127 -11.42 -39.74 19.49
CA ASP A 127 -10.51 -39.05 20.42
C ASP A 127 -11.33 -38.55 21.63
N PRO A 128 -11.06 -39.04 22.86
CA PRO A 128 -11.81 -38.66 24.05
C PRO A 128 -11.57 -37.19 24.47
N ASN A 129 -10.62 -36.48 23.87
CA ASN A 129 -10.36 -35.08 24.16
C ASN A 129 -11.52 -34.16 23.68
N PRO A 130 -12.16 -33.37 24.56
CA PRO A 130 -13.26 -32.47 24.17
C PRO A 130 -12.84 -31.38 23.17
N LYS A 131 -11.54 -31.16 22.99
CA LYS A 131 -10.95 -30.26 21.99
C LYS A 131 -10.42 -30.99 20.75
N ALA A 132 -10.76 -32.27 20.54
CA ALA A 132 -10.25 -33.07 19.43
C ALA A 132 -10.40 -32.37 18.06
N CYS A 133 -9.47 -32.67 17.14
CA CYS A 133 -9.54 -32.16 15.78
C CYS A 133 -10.68 -32.83 15.00
N ILE A 134 -11.61 -32.03 14.50
CA ILE A 134 -12.76 -32.50 13.70
C ILE A 134 -12.50 -32.48 12.19
N LEU A 135 -11.23 -32.29 11.78
CA LEU A 135 -10.80 -32.28 10.37
C LEU A 135 -11.58 -31.29 9.48
N CYS A 136 -11.96 -30.13 10.03
CA CYS A 136 -12.72 -29.11 9.31
C CYS A 136 -11.92 -28.41 8.20
N GLY A 137 -10.59 -28.41 8.31
CA GLY A 137 -9.67 -27.80 7.34
C GLY A 137 -9.53 -26.28 7.47
N HIS A 138 -10.08 -25.65 8.50
CA HIS A 138 -9.91 -24.20 8.70
C HIS A 138 -8.44 -23.81 8.87
N CYS A 139 -7.67 -24.58 9.64
CA CYS A 139 -6.25 -24.32 9.89
C CYS A 139 -5.40 -24.40 8.62
N VAL A 140 -5.65 -25.40 7.76
CA VAL A 140 -5.03 -25.55 6.44
C VAL A 140 -5.33 -24.32 5.59
N LYS A 141 -6.61 -23.93 5.52
CA LYS A 141 -7.04 -22.77 4.74
C LYS A 141 -6.51 -21.45 5.28
N ALA A 142 -6.43 -21.27 6.59
CA ALA A 142 -5.83 -20.07 7.17
C ALA A 142 -4.32 -19.99 6.87
N CYS A 143 -3.61 -21.11 6.95
CA CYS A 143 -2.18 -21.15 6.61
C CYS A 143 -1.92 -20.88 5.12
N GLU A 144 -2.79 -21.39 4.24
CA GLU A 144 -2.74 -21.16 2.79
C GLU A 144 -3.18 -19.73 2.41
N GLU A 145 -4.27 -19.20 2.98
CA GLU A 145 -4.91 -17.98 2.48
C GLU A 145 -4.48 -16.73 3.24
N PHE A 146 -4.28 -16.80 4.57
CA PHE A 146 -3.85 -15.64 5.35
C PHE A 146 -2.33 -15.49 5.34
N ILE A 147 -1.61 -16.60 5.42
CA ILE A 147 -0.15 -16.60 5.62
C ILE A 147 0.62 -16.99 4.34
N GLN A 148 -0.03 -17.64 3.37
CA GLN A 148 0.53 -18.01 2.06
C GLN A 148 1.63 -19.09 2.07
N GLU A 149 1.81 -19.82 3.18
CA GLU A 149 2.86 -20.85 3.31
C GLU A 149 2.35 -22.28 3.09
N ARG A 150 1.06 -22.54 3.37
CA ARG A 150 0.40 -23.87 3.29
C ARG A 150 1.19 -25.00 4.01
N ILE A 151 1.73 -24.70 5.19
CA ILE A 151 2.51 -25.62 6.03
C ILE A 151 1.63 -26.75 6.60
N LEU A 152 0.39 -26.45 6.96
CA LEU A 152 -0.55 -27.45 7.48
C LEU A 152 -1.31 -28.10 6.33
N ASP A 153 -1.33 -29.43 6.27
CA ASP A 153 -2.22 -30.18 5.36
C ASP A 153 -2.66 -31.52 5.99
N PHE A 154 -3.48 -32.27 5.26
CA PHE A 154 -3.98 -33.57 5.68
C PHE A 154 -3.18 -34.72 5.07
N ALA A 155 -2.75 -35.66 5.90
CA ALA A 155 -2.18 -36.93 5.48
C ALA A 155 -3.15 -38.10 5.74
N GLY A 156 -2.94 -39.22 5.03
CA GLY A 156 -3.79 -40.41 5.12
C GLY A 156 -5.03 -40.39 4.21
N ARG A 157 -5.78 -41.49 4.17
CA ARG A 157 -7.00 -41.65 3.34
C ARG A 157 -8.16 -42.23 4.16
N GLY A 158 -9.38 -41.88 3.77
CA GLY A 158 -10.60 -42.37 4.42
C GLY A 158 -10.63 -42.01 5.91
N ILE A 159 -10.84 -43.01 6.77
CA ILE A 159 -10.92 -42.82 8.22
C ILE A 159 -9.57 -42.45 8.86
N LEU A 160 -8.45 -42.82 8.24
CA LEU A 160 -7.08 -42.56 8.72
C LEU A 160 -6.56 -41.14 8.42
N ARG A 161 -7.42 -40.29 7.84
CA ARG A 161 -7.07 -38.89 7.56
C ARG A 161 -6.80 -38.14 8.86
N HIS A 162 -5.69 -37.44 8.94
CA HIS A 162 -5.29 -36.61 10.07
C HIS A 162 -4.57 -35.33 9.60
N LEU A 163 -4.53 -34.32 10.46
CA LEU A 163 -3.81 -33.06 10.21
C LEU A 163 -2.33 -33.27 10.56
N THR A 164 -1.41 -32.77 9.73
CA THR A 164 0.04 -32.83 9.98
C THR A 164 0.76 -31.65 9.34
N MET A 165 2.02 -31.46 9.74
CA MET A 165 3.03 -30.71 9.01
C MET A 165 3.85 -31.65 8.11
N PRO A 166 4.69 -31.14 7.19
CA PRO A 166 5.57 -31.97 6.37
C PRO A 166 6.38 -32.94 7.24
N PHE A 167 6.37 -34.22 6.87
CA PHE A 167 7.07 -35.30 7.57
C PHE A 167 6.71 -35.52 9.05
N GLY A 168 5.67 -34.84 9.56
CA GLY A 168 5.28 -34.90 10.97
C GLY A 168 6.18 -34.07 11.89
N GLU A 169 7.01 -33.20 11.32
CA GLU A 169 7.95 -32.34 12.05
C GLU A 169 7.51 -30.88 12.01
N THR A 170 8.00 -30.06 12.93
CA THR A 170 7.76 -28.61 12.90
C THR A 170 8.51 -28.01 11.71
N ASP A 171 7.77 -27.47 10.76
CA ASP A 171 8.35 -26.79 9.60
C ASP A 171 9.03 -25.47 10.03
N PRO A 172 10.27 -25.17 9.61
CA PRO A 172 10.96 -23.95 9.98
C PRO A 172 10.29 -22.67 9.45
N HIS A 173 9.46 -22.74 8.41
CA HIS A 173 8.67 -21.61 7.92
C HIS A 173 7.44 -21.31 8.81
N CYS A 174 7.14 -22.19 9.78
CA CYS A 174 6.04 -21.96 10.72
C CYS A 174 6.47 -20.97 11.81
N ILE A 175 6.24 -19.69 11.55
CA ILE A 175 6.58 -18.61 12.49
C ILE A 175 5.63 -18.45 13.69
N GLY A 176 4.77 -19.44 13.94
CA GLY A 176 3.83 -19.37 15.05
C GLY A 176 2.81 -18.22 14.92
N CYS A 177 2.40 -17.84 13.71
CA CYS A 177 1.46 -16.74 13.45
C CYS A 177 0.08 -16.87 14.12
N THR A 178 -0.23 -18.02 14.73
CA THR A 178 -1.47 -18.34 15.45
C THR A 178 -2.77 -18.34 14.64
N SER A 179 -2.72 -18.06 13.32
CA SER A 179 -3.90 -18.03 12.44
C SER A 179 -4.69 -19.33 12.47
N CYS A 180 -3.98 -20.47 12.50
CA CYS A 180 -4.59 -21.80 12.59
C CYS A 180 -5.31 -22.06 13.93
N ALA A 181 -4.79 -21.51 15.03
CA ALA A 181 -5.37 -21.63 16.36
C ALA A 181 -6.64 -20.79 16.49
N PHE A 182 -6.64 -19.58 15.94
CA PHE A 182 -7.81 -18.70 15.96
C PHE A 182 -9.02 -19.28 15.22
N VAL A 183 -8.81 -19.81 14.01
CA VAL A 183 -9.92 -20.36 13.19
C VAL A 183 -10.38 -21.74 13.63
N CYS A 184 -9.69 -22.35 14.62
CA CYS A 184 -9.98 -23.70 15.09
C CYS A 184 -11.30 -23.70 15.91
N PRO A 185 -12.36 -24.37 15.44
CA PRO A 185 -13.66 -24.33 16.13
C PRO A 185 -13.69 -25.18 17.41
N THR A 186 -12.68 -26.02 17.64
CA THR A 186 -12.61 -26.93 18.79
C THR A 186 -11.53 -26.56 19.79
N GLY A 187 -10.57 -25.69 19.42
CA GLY A 187 -9.36 -25.45 20.19
C GLY A 187 -8.36 -26.61 20.17
N ALA A 188 -8.40 -27.46 19.12
CA ALA A 188 -7.44 -28.55 18.91
C ALA A 188 -6.00 -28.05 18.76
N ILE A 189 -5.82 -26.87 18.16
CA ILE A 189 -4.52 -26.20 18.06
C ILE A 189 -4.43 -25.21 19.21
N GLN A 190 -3.43 -25.41 20.07
CA GLN A 190 -3.16 -24.54 21.21
C GLN A 190 -1.94 -23.68 20.91
N VAL A 191 -1.99 -22.42 21.32
CA VAL A 191 -0.82 -21.54 21.31
C VAL A 191 -0.11 -21.78 22.63
N VAL A 192 1.14 -22.23 22.57
CA VAL A 192 2.00 -22.45 23.72
C VAL A 192 3.19 -21.53 23.53
N GLU A 193 3.44 -20.69 24.54
CA GLU A 193 4.48 -19.66 24.55
C GLU A 193 4.20 -18.46 23.64
N GLU A 194 4.26 -17.27 24.22
CA GLU A 194 3.95 -15.99 23.55
C GLU A 194 5.23 -15.20 23.34
N LEU A 195 5.65 -15.04 22.09
CA LEU A 195 6.66 -14.04 21.75
C LEU A 195 6.02 -12.64 21.94
N ASN A 196 6.73 -11.76 22.63
CA ASN A 196 6.36 -10.36 22.93
C ASN A 196 5.32 -10.10 24.04
N HIS A 197 4.85 -11.12 24.78
CA HIS A 197 3.98 -10.96 25.97
C HIS A 197 2.87 -9.89 25.88
N PRO A 198 2.02 -9.91 24.84
CA PRO A 198 0.93 -8.94 24.72
C PRO A 198 -0.08 -9.07 25.88
N VAL A 199 -0.68 -7.96 26.26
CA VAL A 199 -1.70 -7.91 27.33
C VAL A 199 -2.98 -8.68 26.96
N ASP A 200 -3.42 -8.60 25.70
CA ASP A 200 -4.60 -9.31 25.17
C ASP A 200 -4.35 -9.85 23.75
N VAL A 201 -3.82 -11.07 23.66
CA VAL A 201 -3.65 -11.82 22.39
C VAL A 201 -4.96 -11.94 21.61
N ARG A 202 -6.09 -12.16 22.29
CA ARG A 202 -7.37 -12.44 21.63
C ARG A 202 -7.87 -11.19 20.89
N LEU A 203 -7.64 -10.01 21.45
CA LEU A 203 -7.95 -8.74 20.81
C LEU A 203 -7.11 -8.55 19.54
N ILE A 204 -5.80 -8.75 19.64
CA ILE A 204 -4.87 -8.66 18.49
C ILE A 204 -5.29 -9.62 17.39
N GLN A 205 -5.49 -10.89 17.71
CA GLN A 205 -5.88 -11.91 16.73
C GLN A 205 -7.20 -11.54 16.04
N ARG A 206 -8.21 -11.09 16.79
CA ARG A 206 -9.53 -10.75 16.23
C ARG A 206 -9.45 -9.66 15.16
N HIS A 207 -8.67 -8.60 15.42
CA HIS A 207 -8.57 -7.45 14.52
C HIS A 207 -7.51 -7.68 13.42
N GLY A 208 -6.36 -8.25 13.76
CA GLY A 208 -5.32 -8.58 12.78
C GLY A 208 -5.79 -9.59 11.72
N MET A 209 -6.60 -10.57 12.11
CA MET A 209 -7.11 -11.55 11.15
C MET A 209 -8.17 -10.99 10.20
N LYS A 210 -8.89 -9.95 10.63
CA LYS A 210 -9.79 -9.23 9.75
C LYS A 210 -9.01 -8.54 8.62
N VAL A 211 -7.95 -7.82 9.01
CA VAL A 211 -7.01 -7.18 8.07
C VAL A 211 -6.37 -8.22 7.15
N ASN A 212 -5.87 -9.34 7.68
CA ASN A 212 -5.29 -10.42 6.85
C ASN A 212 -6.27 -10.96 5.81
N ALA A 213 -7.54 -11.18 6.21
CA ALA A 213 -8.58 -11.66 5.30
C ALA A 213 -8.90 -10.62 4.21
N GLU A 214 -8.93 -9.33 4.55
CA GLU A 214 -9.16 -8.25 3.60
C GLU A 214 -8.03 -8.16 2.58
N MET A 215 -6.77 -8.15 3.03
CA MET A 215 -5.61 -8.18 2.13
C MET A 215 -5.65 -9.40 1.22
N ALA A 216 -5.93 -10.59 1.76
CA ALA A 216 -5.95 -11.83 0.98
C ALA A 216 -7.08 -11.88 -0.06
N THR A 217 -8.23 -11.27 0.22
CA THR A 217 -9.43 -11.44 -0.61
C THR A 217 -9.73 -10.25 -1.52
N LEU A 218 -9.30 -9.05 -1.14
CA LEU A 218 -9.63 -7.80 -1.83
C LEU A 218 -8.50 -7.28 -2.71
N ASP A 219 -7.23 -7.55 -2.39
CA ASP A 219 -6.07 -7.05 -3.13
C ASP A 219 -6.16 -7.36 -4.64
N LYS A 220 -6.48 -8.61 -4.98
CA LYS A 220 -6.61 -9.10 -6.37
C LYS A 220 -7.59 -8.32 -7.27
N VAL A 221 -8.54 -7.58 -6.68
CA VAL A 221 -9.52 -6.74 -7.41
C VAL A 221 -9.34 -5.24 -7.14
N GLN A 222 -8.33 -4.87 -6.35
CA GLN A 222 -7.92 -3.50 -6.07
C GLN A 222 -6.51 -3.28 -6.63
N CYS A 223 -5.52 -3.12 -5.75
CA CYS A 223 -4.15 -2.76 -6.12
C CYS A 223 -3.34 -3.92 -6.72
N ARG A 224 -3.68 -5.18 -6.47
CA ARG A 224 -2.91 -6.36 -6.95
C ARG A 224 -1.46 -6.33 -6.45
N MET A 225 -1.21 -5.81 -5.26
CA MET A 225 0.12 -5.71 -4.65
C MET A 225 0.82 -7.08 -4.59
N ARG A 226 0.07 -8.16 -4.33
CA ARG A 226 0.62 -9.52 -4.32
C ARG A 226 1.11 -10.00 -5.68
N GLU A 227 0.55 -9.47 -6.76
CA GLU A 227 0.90 -9.88 -8.11
C GLU A 227 1.98 -9.01 -8.75
N VAL A 228 1.98 -7.71 -8.45
CA VAL A 228 2.80 -6.72 -9.17
C VAL A 228 3.56 -5.73 -8.27
N GLY A 229 3.41 -5.83 -6.95
CA GLY A 229 4.04 -4.91 -6.01
C GLY A 229 3.57 -3.46 -6.18
N THR A 230 4.36 -2.52 -5.69
CA THR A 230 4.02 -1.09 -5.79
C THR A 230 4.09 -0.57 -7.22
N ALA A 231 4.76 -1.27 -8.14
CA ALA A 231 4.79 -0.90 -9.56
C ALA A 231 3.39 -0.86 -10.22
N ASN A 232 2.34 -1.35 -9.54
CA ASN A 232 0.94 -1.24 -9.97
C ASN A 232 0.45 0.19 -10.25
N ILE A 233 1.09 1.21 -9.69
CA ILE A 233 0.66 2.60 -9.85
C ILE A 233 1.36 3.30 -11.02
N VAL A 234 2.32 2.69 -11.72
CA VAL A 234 3.01 3.31 -12.88
C VAL A 234 2.00 3.79 -13.92
N GLU A 235 1.07 2.93 -14.32
CA GLU A 235 0.01 3.23 -15.30
C GLU A 235 -0.97 4.28 -14.78
N VAL A 236 -1.21 4.29 -13.46
CA VAL A 236 -2.10 5.26 -12.83
C VAL A 236 -1.43 6.63 -12.84
N MET A 237 -0.16 6.71 -12.46
CA MET A 237 0.57 7.97 -12.42
C MET A 237 0.69 8.58 -13.80
N ASP A 238 1.04 7.80 -14.83
CA ASP A 238 1.10 8.25 -16.22
C ASP A 238 -0.26 8.76 -16.71
N LYS A 239 -1.33 8.00 -16.48
CA LYS A 239 -2.69 8.37 -16.92
C LYS A 239 -3.19 9.69 -16.34
N TYR A 240 -2.77 10.05 -15.12
CA TYR A 240 -3.18 11.27 -14.43
C TYR A 240 -2.16 12.41 -14.57
N ASP A 241 -1.13 12.26 -15.41
CA ASP A 241 -0.01 13.20 -15.59
C ASP A 241 0.78 13.46 -14.29
N LEU A 242 1.02 12.40 -13.53
CA LEU A 242 1.69 12.40 -12.23
C LEU A 242 3.04 11.65 -12.23
N LEU A 243 3.37 10.91 -13.30
CA LEU A 243 4.63 10.16 -13.42
C LEU A 243 5.75 11.11 -13.86
N PRO A 244 6.84 11.25 -13.10
CA PRO A 244 7.96 12.09 -13.51
C PRO A 244 8.63 11.58 -14.77
N VAL A 245 8.76 12.47 -15.75
CA VAL A 245 9.43 12.19 -17.02
C VAL A 245 10.38 13.34 -17.33
N MET A 246 11.63 12.99 -17.60
CA MET A 246 12.71 13.92 -17.97
C MET A 246 12.88 15.07 -16.96
N ASN A 247 13.33 14.76 -15.74
CA ASN A 247 13.47 15.68 -14.59
C ASN A 247 12.17 16.45 -14.28
N TYR A 248 11.06 15.72 -14.14
CA TYR A 248 9.74 16.27 -13.86
C TYR A 248 9.24 17.28 -14.91
N LYS A 249 9.86 17.40 -16.09
CA LYS A 249 9.37 18.27 -17.17
C LYS A 249 7.92 17.90 -17.51
N PHE A 250 7.67 16.60 -17.64
CA PHE A 250 6.36 16.05 -17.99
C PHE A 250 5.83 15.11 -16.90
N GLY A 251 4.53 14.79 -17.01
CA GLY A 251 3.80 13.90 -16.10
C GLY A 251 3.41 12.54 -16.72
N SER A 252 3.73 12.35 -18.00
CA SER A 252 3.34 11.18 -18.79
C SER A 252 4.23 11.03 -20.02
N HIS A 253 4.32 9.83 -20.58
CA HIS A 253 5.09 9.57 -21.79
C HIS A 253 4.47 8.45 -22.67
N PRO A 254 4.49 8.57 -24.01
CA PRO A 254 3.94 7.54 -24.89
C PRO A 254 4.61 6.16 -24.78
N GLU A 255 5.81 6.08 -24.21
CA GLU A 255 6.56 4.83 -24.04
C GLU A 255 6.43 4.20 -22.65
N THR A 256 5.64 4.78 -21.73
CA THR A 256 5.45 4.25 -20.37
C THR A 256 4.94 2.79 -20.38
N TYR A 257 4.13 2.40 -21.37
CA TYR A 257 3.64 1.02 -21.51
C TYR A 257 4.77 -0.03 -21.64
N LYS A 258 6.01 0.37 -21.94
CA LYS A 258 7.16 -0.54 -22.01
C LYS A 258 7.69 -0.94 -20.65
N VAL A 259 7.36 -0.17 -19.61
CA VAL A 259 7.90 -0.31 -18.24
C VAL A 259 6.79 -0.41 -17.19
N ASP A 260 5.56 -0.66 -17.63
CA ASP A 260 4.40 -0.78 -16.76
C ASP A 260 4.38 -2.11 -15.97
N SER A 261 3.44 -2.21 -15.03
CA SER A 261 3.31 -3.38 -14.16
C SER A 261 3.04 -4.67 -14.94
N LYS A 262 2.42 -4.57 -16.12
CA LYS A 262 2.15 -5.72 -16.99
C LYS A 262 3.44 -6.25 -17.60
N VAL A 263 4.30 -5.39 -18.13
CA VAL A 263 5.59 -5.82 -18.70
C VAL A 263 6.47 -6.45 -17.63
N LEU A 264 6.55 -5.83 -16.45
CA LEU A 264 7.34 -6.36 -15.32
C LEU A 264 6.83 -7.75 -14.90
N LYS A 265 5.51 -7.92 -14.75
CA LYS A 265 4.91 -9.21 -14.39
C LYS A 265 5.10 -10.29 -15.45
N GLU A 266 4.91 -9.97 -16.72
CA GLU A 266 4.91 -10.97 -17.80
C GLU A 266 6.32 -11.42 -18.17
N ARG A 267 7.35 -10.58 -17.96
CA ARG A 267 8.71 -10.84 -18.44
C ARG A 267 9.76 -11.01 -17.35
N TYR A 268 9.59 -10.38 -16.19
CA TYR A 268 10.66 -10.26 -15.20
C TYR A 268 10.33 -10.93 -13.86
N PHE A 269 9.12 -10.78 -13.32
CA PHE A 269 8.80 -11.39 -12.04
C PHE A 269 8.75 -12.93 -12.13
N THR A 270 9.67 -13.59 -11.42
CA THR A 270 9.92 -15.04 -11.55
C THR A 270 9.26 -15.86 -10.45
N GLN A 271 9.20 -15.34 -9.24
CA GLN A 271 8.74 -16.10 -8.06
C GLN A 271 7.28 -16.56 -8.20
N ASN A 272 6.44 -15.74 -8.84
CA ASN A 272 5.00 -16.00 -9.03
C ASN A 272 4.26 -16.36 -7.71
N SER A 273 4.79 -15.89 -6.58
CA SER A 273 4.28 -16.07 -5.24
C SER A 273 4.14 -14.71 -4.54
N PRO A 274 3.22 -14.57 -3.58
CA PRO A 274 3.20 -13.40 -2.70
C PRO A 274 4.43 -13.44 -1.79
N ASP A 275 5.33 -12.46 -1.93
CA ASP A 275 6.54 -12.32 -1.13
C ASP A 275 6.46 -11.05 -0.28
N GLY A 276 6.92 -11.08 0.96
CA GLY A 276 6.75 -9.98 1.92
C GLY A 276 7.99 -9.74 2.76
N CYS A 277 8.09 -8.54 3.33
CA CYS A 277 9.28 -8.11 4.09
C CYS A 277 9.64 -9.03 5.28
N TRP A 278 8.66 -9.76 5.81
CA TRP A 278 8.83 -10.73 6.89
C TRP A 278 7.74 -11.79 6.79
N PHE A 279 8.01 -12.97 7.37
CA PHE A 279 7.02 -14.03 7.50
C PHE A 279 5.73 -13.51 8.14
N GLY A 280 4.58 -13.80 7.51
CA GLY A 280 3.29 -13.32 7.98
C GLY A 280 2.97 -11.87 7.62
N CYS A 281 3.75 -11.20 6.77
CA CYS A 281 3.35 -9.94 6.14
C CYS A 281 2.02 -10.13 5.41
N SER A 282 0.98 -9.39 5.84
CA SER A 282 -0.37 -9.50 5.28
C SER A 282 -0.46 -9.03 3.83
N MET A 283 0.41 -8.09 3.43
CA MET A 283 0.37 -7.52 2.08
C MET A 283 1.12 -8.35 1.06
N SER A 284 2.35 -8.74 1.39
CA SER A 284 3.23 -9.52 0.50
C SER A 284 3.45 -8.84 -0.88
N CYS A 285 3.88 -7.57 -0.85
CA CYS A 285 4.09 -6.77 -2.05
C CYS A 285 5.45 -6.96 -2.74
N ALA A 286 6.45 -7.56 -2.09
CA ALA A 286 7.80 -7.69 -2.64
C ALA A 286 7.80 -8.57 -3.90
N LYS A 287 8.69 -8.29 -4.84
CA LYS A 287 8.83 -9.01 -6.11
C LYS A 287 10.32 -9.23 -6.38
N ALA A 288 10.66 -10.31 -7.07
CA ALA A 288 12.03 -10.53 -7.48
C ALA A 288 12.14 -11.02 -8.92
N VAL A 289 13.30 -10.77 -9.51
CA VAL A 289 13.73 -11.21 -10.85
C VAL A 289 14.91 -12.16 -10.67
N ASP A 290 14.66 -13.47 -10.75
CA ASP A 290 15.70 -14.49 -10.59
C ASP A 290 16.47 -14.75 -11.89
N GLY A 291 17.79 -14.93 -11.75
CA GLY A 291 18.66 -15.34 -12.85
C GLY A 291 18.91 -14.24 -13.89
N TYR A 292 18.71 -12.97 -13.53
CA TYR A 292 19.01 -11.82 -14.37
C TYR A 292 20.53 -11.75 -14.63
N GLU A 293 20.93 -11.67 -15.89
CA GLU A 293 22.34 -11.62 -16.28
C GLU A 293 22.80 -10.17 -16.47
N LEU A 294 23.70 -9.70 -15.61
CA LEU A 294 24.16 -8.30 -15.61
C LEU A 294 25.02 -7.99 -16.84
N ARG A 295 24.82 -6.84 -17.46
CA ARG A 295 25.45 -6.42 -18.72
C ARG A 295 26.62 -5.47 -18.50
N THR A 296 26.61 -4.72 -17.41
CA THR A 296 27.60 -3.67 -17.08
C THR A 296 28.29 -3.96 -15.75
N GLY A 297 29.21 -3.07 -15.34
CA GLY A 297 29.76 -3.04 -14.00
C GLY A 297 30.68 -4.21 -13.61
N PRO A 298 31.09 -4.26 -12.32
CA PRO A 298 31.99 -5.28 -11.79
C PRO A 298 31.37 -6.68 -11.74
N TYR A 299 30.04 -6.77 -11.85
CA TYR A 299 29.29 -8.04 -11.82
C TYR A 299 28.85 -8.50 -13.23
N LYS A 300 29.34 -7.85 -14.29
CA LYS A 300 29.02 -8.22 -15.67
C LYS A 300 29.16 -9.71 -15.93
N GLY A 301 28.14 -10.30 -16.55
CA GLY A 301 28.04 -11.72 -16.90
C GLY A 301 27.63 -12.62 -15.73
N GLN A 302 27.46 -12.10 -14.52
CA GLN A 302 26.93 -12.87 -13.40
C GLN A 302 25.41 -12.92 -13.47
N ARG A 303 24.85 -14.05 -13.04
CA ARG A 303 23.40 -14.23 -12.89
C ARG A 303 23.01 -14.03 -11.43
N VAL A 304 22.10 -13.10 -11.20
CA VAL A 304 21.72 -12.65 -9.86
C VAL A 304 20.20 -12.71 -9.69
N THR A 305 19.75 -12.67 -8.45
CA THR A 305 18.37 -12.33 -8.11
C THR A 305 18.32 -10.84 -7.79
N VAL A 306 17.42 -10.11 -8.44
CA VAL A 306 17.18 -8.68 -8.18
C VAL A 306 15.87 -8.55 -7.42
N ASP A 307 15.88 -7.88 -6.26
CA ASP A 307 14.66 -7.51 -5.54
C ASP A 307 14.00 -6.30 -6.24
N GLY A 308 12.66 -6.22 -6.25
CA GLY A 308 11.89 -5.23 -7.00
C GLY A 308 11.83 -5.48 -8.53
N PRO A 309 11.70 -4.41 -9.35
CA PRO A 309 11.70 -3.00 -8.95
C PRO A 309 10.40 -2.55 -8.26
N GLU A 310 10.53 -1.60 -7.34
CA GLU A 310 9.41 -0.85 -6.77
C GLU A 310 8.95 0.29 -7.72
N TYR A 311 7.80 0.92 -7.45
CA TYR A 311 7.31 2.07 -8.21
C TYR A 311 8.34 3.19 -8.34
N GLU A 312 8.97 3.57 -7.22
CA GLU A 312 9.93 4.67 -7.17
C GLU A 312 11.15 4.39 -8.07
N THR A 313 11.59 3.14 -8.18
CA THR A 313 12.64 2.76 -9.12
C THR A 313 12.21 2.98 -10.57
N VAL A 314 10.98 2.57 -10.92
CA VAL A 314 10.45 2.78 -12.28
C VAL A 314 10.31 4.28 -12.56
N GLY A 315 9.74 5.04 -11.61
CA GLY A 315 9.62 6.49 -11.68
C GLY A 315 10.95 7.20 -11.88
N ALA A 316 11.97 6.83 -11.10
CA ALA A 316 13.34 7.34 -11.24
C ALA A 316 13.90 7.11 -12.65
N CYS A 317 13.66 5.92 -13.22
CA CYS A 317 14.13 5.60 -14.56
C CYS A 317 13.38 6.40 -15.64
N THR A 318 12.05 6.56 -15.54
CA THR A 318 11.30 7.41 -16.48
C THR A 318 11.66 8.88 -16.33
N ASN A 319 12.02 9.31 -15.12
CA ASN A 319 12.51 10.65 -14.84
C ASN A 319 13.86 10.93 -15.52
N MET A 320 14.69 9.90 -15.71
CA MET A 320 15.91 9.94 -16.55
C MET A 320 15.62 9.75 -18.06
N GLY A 321 14.35 9.61 -18.46
CA GLY A 321 13.95 9.34 -19.84
C GLY A 321 14.25 7.90 -20.31
N CYS A 322 14.48 6.97 -19.39
CA CYS A 322 14.85 5.59 -19.69
C CYS A 322 13.61 4.67 -19.64
N PHE A 323 13.12 4.24 -20.80
CA PHE A 323 11.94 3.36 -20.96
C PHE A 323 12.33 1.92 -21.38
N ASP A 324 13.49 1.45 -20.90
CA ASP A 324 14.00 0.09 -21.10
C ASP A 324 13.88 -0.71 -19.78
N PRO A 325 13.06 -1.77 -19.73
CA PRO A 325 12.92 -2.56 -18.52
C PRO A 325 14.20 -3.33 -18.14
N ASP A 326 15.08 -3.67 -19.09
CA ASP A 326 16.38 -4.27 -18.75
C ASP A 326 17.26 -3.27 -17.99
N PHE A 327 17.27 -2.01 -18.43
CA PHE A 327 17.93 -0.93 -17.69
C PHE A 327 17.35 -0.76 -16.29
N ILE A 328 16.01 -0.80 -16.12
CA ILE A 328 15.37 -0.64 -14.81
C ILE A 328 15.84 -1.72 -13.82
N VAL A 329 15.82 -2.99 -14.25
CA VAL A 329 16.23 -4.12 -13.39
C VAL A 329 17.71 -4.01 -13.02
N GLU A 330 18.57 -3.69 -14.00
CA GLU A 330 20.00 -3.54 -13.75
C GLU A 330 20.35 -2.32 -12.91
N PHE A 331 19.68 -1.19 -13.12
CA PHE A 331 19.82 0.02 -12.32
C PHE A 331 19.41 -0.25 -10.87
N ASN A 332 18.27 -0.92 -10.65
CA ASN A 332 17.81 -1.31 -9.32
C ASN A 332 18.85 -2.18 -8.60
N PHE A 333 19.33 -3.23 -9.27
CA PHE A 333 20.34 -4.12 -8.72
C PHE A 333 21.58 -3.37 -8.25
N TYR A 334 22.08 -2.43 -9.07
CA TYR A 334 23.28 -1.69 -8.73
C TYR A 334 23.07 -0.66 -7.63
N CYS A 335 21.92 0.01 -7.58
CA CYS A 335 21.56 0.86 -6.44
C CYS A 335 21.54 0.06 -5.14
N ASP A 336 20.87 -1.10 -5.11
CA ASP A 336 20.83 -1.99 -3.94
C ASP A 336 22.24 -2.48 -3.55
N THR A 337 23.00 -2.97 -4.53
CA THR A 337 24.33 -3.55 -4.30
C THR A 337 25.34 -2.53 -3.81
N TYR A 338 25.24 -1.28 -4.29
CA TYR A 338 26.12 -0.19 -3.87
C TYR A 338 25.62 0.56 -2.64
N GLY A 339 24.40 0.29 -2.17
CA GLY A 339 23.78 1.02 -1.06
C GLY A 339 23.46 2.47 -1.41
N ILE A 340 23.01 2.71 -2.64
CA ILE A 340 22.62 4.03 -3.16
C ILE A 340 21.10 4.10 -3.25
N ASP A 341 20.51 5.17 -2.73
CA ASP A 341 19.07 5.39 -2.86
C ASP A 341 18.67 5.60 -4.33
N VAL A 342 17.74 4.78 -4.81
CA VAL A 342 17.22 4.83 -6.19
C VAL A 342 16.58 6.18 -6.53
N ILE A 343 15.93 6.82 -5.56
CA ILE A 343 15.24 8.10 -5.76
C ILE A 343 16.27 9.22 -5.93
N SER A 344 17.15 9.40 -4.95
CA SER A 344 18.22 10.41 -5.04
C SER A 344 19.13 10.20 -6.25
N ALA A 345 19.47 8.95 -6.60
CA ALA A 345 20.23 8.67 -7.81
C ALA A 345 19.46 9.04 -9.07
N GLY A 346 18.20 8.59 -9.21
CA GLY A 346 17.37 8.86 -10.38
C GLY A 346 17.08 10.34 -10.59
N THR A 347 16.56 11.02 -9.57
CA THR A 347 16.24 12.45 -9.63
C THR A 347 17.51 13.31 -9.76
N GLY A 348 18.60 12.96 -9.06
CA GLY A 348 19.89 13.64 -9.19
C GLY A 348 20.49 13.53 -10.59
N ILE A 349 20.47 12.33 -11.18
CA ILE A 349 20.97 12.11 -12.54
C ILE A 349 20.04 12.76 -13.58
N ALA A 350 18.72 12.72 -13.39
CA ALA A 350 17.78 13.43 -14.26
C ALA A 350 18.04 14.95 -14.30
N PHE A 351 18.35 15.57 -13.15
CA PHE A 351 18.77 16.96 -13.08
C PHE A 351 20.07 17.22 -13.85
N VAL A 352 21.07 16.34 -13.69
CA VAL A 352 22.33 16.40 -14.46
C VAL A 352 22.07 16.30 -15.96
N MET A 353 21.16 15.41 -16.39
CA MET A 353 20.82 15.22 -17.80
C MET A 353 20.16 16.47 -18.39
N GLU A 354 19.24 17.11 -17.66
CA GLU A 354 18.63 18.36 -18.10
C GLU A 354 19.68 19.48 -18.21
N CYS A 355 20.58 19.59 -17.23
CA CYS A 355 21.67 20.57 -17.26
C CYS A 355 22.68 20.29 -18.39
N PHE A 356 22.91 19.03 -18.74
CA PHE A 356 23.74 18.64 -19.87
C PHE A 356 23.11 19.07 -21.20
N GLU A 357 21.82 18.77 -21.41
CA GLU A 357 21.10 19.19 -22.62
C GLU A 357 20.94 20.71 -22.73
N ALA A 358 20.82 21.41 -21.60
CA ALA A 358 20.80 22.87 -21.55
C ALA A 358 22.18 23.53 -21.71
N GLY A 359 23.26 22.74 -21.81
CA GLY A 359 24.63 23.24 -21.98
C GLY A 359 25.25 23.87 -20.73
N VAL A 360 24.70 23.61 -19.54
CA VAL A 360 25.31 24.01 -18.24
C VAL A 360 26.60 23.22 -18.00
N ILE A 361 26.59 21.94 -18.39
CA ILE A 361 27.74 21.05 -18.40
C ILE A 361 27.86 20.40 -19.79
N THR A 362 29.03 19.85 -20.09
CA THR A 362 29.36 19.27 -21.40
C THR A 362 30.02 17.90 -21.25
N LYS A 363 30.23 17.19 -22.37
CA LYS A 363 30.99 15.92 -22.36
C LYS A 363 32.38 16.04 -21.74
N ALA A 364 33.00 17.22 -21.80
CA ALA A 364 34.32 17.42 -21.19
C ALA A 364 34.25 17.37 -19.65
N ASP A 365 33.16 17.88 -19.07
CA ASP A 365 32.94 17.91 -17.62
C ASP A 365 32.61 16.52 -17.06
N THR A 366 31.97 15.68 -17.85
CA THR A 366 31.49 14.35 -17.46
C THR A 366 32.53 13.23 -17.71
N GLY A 367 33.77 13.59 -18.08
CA GLY A 367 34.79 12.60 -18.45
C GLY A 367 34.49 11.85 -19.75
N GLY A 368 33.69 12.44 -20.64
CA GLY A 368 33.32 11.88 -21.94
C GLY A 368 31.94 11.22 -21.99
N LEU A 369 31.25 11.07 -20.85
CA LEU A 369 29.91 10.49 -20.80
C LEU A 369 28.89 11.40 -21.50
N ASP A 370 28.05 10.80 -22.33
CA ASP A 370 26.89 11.46 -22.92
C ASP A 370 25.69 11.31 -21.99
N LEU A 371 25.24 12.40 -21.39
CA LEU A 371 24.16 12.41 -20.40
C LEU A 371 22.90 13.10 -20.93
N SER A 372 22.57 12.92 -22.21
CA SER A 372 21.23 13.25 -22.73
C SER A 372 20.17 12.28 -22.21
N PHE A 373 18.92 12.74 -22.07
CA PHE A 373 17.81 11.91 -21.57
C PHE A 373 17.71 10.57 -22.33
N GLY A 374 17.54 9.48 -21.59
CA GLY A 374 17.48 8.12 -22.14
C GLY A 374 18.85 7.46 -22.39
N ALA A 375 19.98 8.10 -22.07
CA ALA A 375 21.33 7.53 -22.20
C ALA A 375 21.65 6.44 -21.14
N CYS A 376 20.91 5.33 -21.18
CA CYS A 376 20.93 4.23 -20.21
C CYS A 376 22.35 3.73 -19.88
N ASP A 377 23.18 3.49 -20.90
CA ASP A 377 24.54 2.97 -20.72
C ASP A 377 25.45 3.96 -19.96
N SER A 378 25.36 5.25 -20.30
CA SER A 378 26.11 6.31 -19.61
C SER A 378 25.66 6.46 -18.16
N VAL A 379 24.37 6.28 -17.88
CA VAL A 379 23.80 6.33 -16.53
C VAL A 379 24.34 5.17 -15.68
N LEU A 380 24.35 3.94 -16.21
CA LEU A 380 24.94 2.80 -15.49
C LEU A 380 26.43 3.00 -15.22
N GLU A 381 27.19 3.51 -16.20
CA GLU A 381 28.60 3.82 -15.99
C GLU A 381 28.79 4.93 -14.94
N LEU A 382 27.96 5.98 -14.95
CA LEU A 382 27.99 7.03 -13.93
C LEU A 382 27.71 6.47 -12.53
N LEU A 383 26.73 5.56 -12.40
CA LEU A 383 26.43 4.88 -11.14
C LEU A 383 27.62 4.03 -10.66
N HIS A 384 28.34 3.38 -11.58
CA HIS A 384 29.57 2.66 -11.22
C HIS A 384 30.70 3.62 -10.80
N GLN A 385 30.84 4.78 -11.45
CA GLN A 385 31.81 5.81 -11.04
C GLN A 385 31.51 6.34 -9.63
N MET A 386 30.23 6.53 -9.28
CA MET A 386 29.83 6.91 -7.91
C MET A 386 30.31 5.88 -6.89
N SER A 387 30.03 4.59 -7.14
CA SER A 387 30.44 3.49 -6.27
C SER A 387 31.96 3.35 -6.12
N ARG A 388 32.71 3.56 -7.23
CA ARG A 388 34.18 3.54 -7.20
C ARG A 388 34.81 4.79 -6.60
N GLY A 389 34.05 5.88 -6.43
CA GLY A 389 34.56 7.16 -5.94
C GLY A 389 35.50 7.84 -6.93
N GLU A 390 35.18 7.78 -8.23
CA GLU A 390 36.01 8.37 -9.28
C GLU A 390 35.22 9.21 -10.30
N GLY A 391 35.95 9.95 -11.13
CA GLY A 391 35.40 10.68 -12.27
C GLY A 391 34.29 11.66 -11.88
N PHE A 392 33.31 11.81 -12.77
CA PHE A 392 32.15 12.66 -12.54
C PHE A 392 31.17 12.06 -11.53
N GLY A 393 31.25 10.75 -11.26
CA GLY A 393 30.49 10.08 -10.22
C GLY A 393 30.69 10.69 -8.83
N VAL A 394 31.90 11.19 -8.51
CA VAL A 394 32.16 11.88 -7.23
C VAL A 394 31.36 13.17 -7.11
N GLU A 395 31.31 13.98 -8.17
CA GLU A 395 30.54 15.23 -8.18
C GLU A 395 29.04 14.94 -8.15
N CYS A 396 28.58 14.05 -9.03
CA CYS A 396 27.17 13.68 -9.11
C CYS A 396 26.65 13.07 -7.80
N GLY A 397 27.49 12.29 -7.10
CA GLY A 397 27.17 11.67 -5.82
C GLY A 397 27.06 12.66 -4.65
N GLN A 398 27.39 13.95 -4.81
CA GLN A 398 27.14 14.97 -3.78
C GLN A 398 25.69 15.48 -3.74
N GLY A 399 24.85 15.08 -4.71
CA GLY A 399 23.43 15.44 -4.78
C GLY A 399 23.15 16.82 -5.41
N ILE A 400 21.86 17.10 -5.67
CA ILE A 400 21.44 18.26 -6.45
C ILE A 400 21.87 19.59 -5.79
N ARG A 401 21.73 19.71 -4.47
CA ARG A 401 22.07 20.94 -3.74
C ARG A 401 23.52 21.37 -3.99
N TRP A 402 24.45 20.43 -3.83
CA TRP A 402 25.86 20.69 -4.00
C TRP A 402 26.20 21.06 -5.45
N LEU A 403 25.61 20.34 -6.42
CA LEU A 403 25.78 20.62 -7.85
C LEU A 403 25.27 22.02 -8.23
N LYS A 404 24.07 22.40 -7.76
CA LYS A 404 23.51 23.75 -7.95
C LYS A 404 24.48 24.82 -7.45
N GLU A 405 24.93 24.70 -6.22
CA GLU A 405 25.86 25.66 -5.61
C GLU A 405 27.18 25.75 -6.37
N LYS A 406 27.76 24.61 -6.75
CA LYS A 406 29.00 24.55 -7.52
C LYS A 406 28.85 25.23 -8.87
N TRP A 407 27.87 24.83 -9.67
CA TRP A 407 27.74 25.34 -11.04
C TRP A 407 27.39 26.82 -11.07
N ILE A 408 26.55 27.30 -10.16
CA ILE A 408 26.24 28.74 -10.04
C ILE A 408 27.50 29.51 -9.64
N ARG A 409 28.29 29.02 -8.68
CA ARG A 409 29.56 29.66 -8.26
C ARG A 409 30.59 29.68 -9.39
N GLU A 410 30.63 28.63 -10.21
CA GLU A 410 31.50 28.52 -11.39
C GLU A 410 31.00 29.36 -12.58
N GLY A 411 29.83 30.01 -12.47
CA GLY A 411 29.24 30.81 -13.55
C GLY A 411 28.76 29.97 -14.74
N ARG A 412 28.39 28.71 -14.50
CA ARG A 412 27.86 27.81 -15.53
C ARG A 412 26.37 28.04 -15.71
N GLY A 413 25.95 28.27 -16.96
CA GLY A 413 24.54 28.41 -17.32
C GLY A 413 23.80 29.57 -16.63
N ASP A 414 22.47 29.57 -16.76
CA ASP A 414 21.61 30.53 -16.06
C ASP A 414 21.32 30.05 -14.62
N ALA A 415 21.65 30.90 -13.64
CA ALA A 415 21.54 30.52 -12.23
C ALA A 415 20.08 30.38 -11.75
N GLN A 416 19.12 31.04 -12.40
CA GLN A 416 17.71 30.90 -12.06
C GLN A 416 17.17 29.57 -12.58
N PHE A 417 17.51 29.21 -13.82
CA PHE A 417 17.20 27.92 -14.42
C PHE A 417 17.71 26.76 -13.56
N ILE A 418 18.99 26.77 -13.16
CA ILE A 418 19.60 25.73 -12.31
C ILE A 418 18.82 25.57 -10.99
N ARG A 419 18.40 26.68 -10.37
CA ARG A 419 17.60 26.65 -9.13
C ARG A 419 16.19 26.12 -9.38
N ASP A 420 15.56 26.54 -10.47
CA ASP A 420 14.17 26.20 -10.76
C ASP A 420 13.99 24.73 -11.14
N VAL A 421 15.00 24.09 -11.77
CA VAL A 421 14.92 22.68 -12.23
C VAL A 421 15.55 21.66 -11.27
N GLY A 422 16.33 22.11 -10.28
CA GLY A 422 16.95 21.21 -9.31
C GLY A 422 15.97 20.77 -8.22
N MET A 423 15.30 19.66 -8.49
CA MET A 423 14.24 19.01 -7.68
C MET A 423 14.75 18.45 -6.34
N GLU A 424 15.14 19.34 -5.42
CA GLU A 424 15.45 19.03 -4.01
C GLU A 424 14.89 20.08 -3.05
N VAL A 425 14.58 19.67 -1.82
CA VAL A 425 14.31 20.55 -0.68
C VAL A 425 15.05 20.00 0.54
N LYS A 426 15.64 20.88 1.36
CA LYS A 426 16.47 20.52 2.53
C LYS A 426 17.61 19.54 2.24
N GLY A 427 18.07 19.47 0.98
CA GLY A 427 19.21 18.66 0.56
C GLY A 427 18.83 17.24 0.15
N LEU A 428 17.54 16.92 0.13
CA LEU A 428 17.03 15.64 -0.33
C LEU A 428 16.23 15.82 -1.63
N GLU A 429 16.47 14.95 -2.59
CA GLU A 429 15.76 14.89 -3.86
C GLU A 429 14.28 14.53 -3.68
N PHE A 430 13.43 15.02 -4.58
CA PHE A 430 12.00 14.68 -4.58
C PHE A 430 11.80 13.20 -4.92
N SER A 431 10.83 12.55 -4.28
CA SER A 431 10.33 11.25 -4.75
C SER A 431 9.42 11.38 -5.97
N GLU A 432 9.11 10.25 -6.60
CA GLU A 432 8.72 10.19 -8.01
C GLU A 432 7.23 10.48 -8.23
N TYR A 433 6.77 11.69 -7.87
CA TYR A 433 5.41 12.18 -8.16
C TYR A 433 5.44 13.65 -8.60
N VAL A 434 4.85 13.97 -9.76
CA VAL A 434 4.74 15.35 -10.25
C VAL A 434 3.74 16.15 -9.41
N SER A 435 4.23 17.12 -8.67
CA SER A 435 3.43 17.93 -7.74
C SER A 435 2.83 19.21 -8.35
N LYS A 436 3.15 19.58 -9.59
CA LYS A 436 2.81 20.88 -10.21
C LYS A 436 1.35 21.31 -10.06
N GLU A 437 0.43 20.35 -10.05
CA GLU A 437 -1.02 20.61 -9.99
C GLU A 437 -1.64 20.31 -8.61
N SER A 438 -0.88 19.77 -7.66
CA SER A 438 -1.36 19.43 -6.32
C SER A 438 -0.72 20.31 -5.25
N LEU A 439 -1.49 21.28 -4.75
CA LEU A 439 -1.04 22.12 -3.62
C LEU A 439 -0.80 21.27 -2.36
N ALA A 440 -1.58 20.21 -2.15
CA ALA A 440 -1.40 19.31 -1.03
C ALA A 440 -0.06 18.56 -1.12
N GLN A 441 0.30 18.03 -2.29
CA GLN A 441 1.57 17.33 -2.47
C GLN A 441 2.76 18.30 -2.47
N GLN A 442 2.62 19.51 -3.03
CA GLN A 442 3.64 20.56 -2.97
C GLN A 442 4.03 20.88 -1.52
N ALA A 443 3.05 21.23 -0.70
CA ALA A 443 3.26 21.53 0.72
C ALA A 443 3.71 20.28 1.50
N GLY A 444 3.16 19.11 1.17
CA GLY A 444 3.53 17.84 1.80
C GLY A 444 5.02 17.52 1.61
N TYR A 445 5.56 17.75 0.42
CA TYR A 445 6.97 17.58 0.13
C TYR A 445 7.85 18.63 0.80
N SER A 446 7.52 19.91 0.65
CA SER A 446 8.38 20.98 1.13
C SER A 446 8.43 21.06 2.65
N MET A 447 7.31 20.80 3.34
CA MET A 447 7.21 20.85 4.81
C MET A 447 7.77 19.61 5.51
N ALA A 448 7.96 18.51 4.78
CA ALA A 448 8.42 17.26 5.35
C ALA A 448 9.75 17.46 6.11
N VAL A 449 9.81 16.96 7.34
CA VAL A 449 10.92 17.25 8.25
C VAL A 449 12.24 16.62 7.81
N LYS A 450 12.16 15.56 6.99
CA LYS A 450 13.29 14.84 6.41
C LYS A 450 13.65 15.30 4.98
N GLY A 451 12.93 16.27 4.41
CA GLY A 451 12.98 16.59 2.98
C GLY A 451 11.87 15.90 2.18
N PRO A 452 11.80 16.10 0.85
CA PRO A 452 10.63 15.82 0.00
C PRO A 452 10.44 14.32 -0.33
N GLN A 453 10.20 13.52 0.70
CA GLN A 453 9.73 12.14 0.61
C GLN A 453 8.20 12.07 0.67
N HIS A 454 7.60 11.32 -0.25
CA HIS A 454 6.15 11.09 -0.27
C HIS A 454 5.69 10.28 0.94
N ASP A 455 6.62 9.60 1.63
CA ASP A 455 6.31 8.82 2.81
C ASP A 455 5.66 9.63 3.92
N GLU A 456 6.00 10.90 4.08
CA GLU A 456 5.38 11.71 5.13
C GLU A 456 3.99 12.20 4.69
N ALA A 457 3.84 12.59 3.43
CA ALA A 457 2.61 13.13 2.89
C ALA A 457 2.36 12.59 1.48
N TRP A 458 1.67 11.46 1.39
CA TRP A 458 1.18 10.91 0.13
C TRP A 458 -0.27 11.34 -0.08
N LEU A 459 -0.46 12.57 -0.53
CA LEU A 459 -1.78 13.21 -0.70
C LEU A 459 -2.20 13.33 -2.15
N ILE A 460 -1.31 12.98 -3.08
CA ILE A 460 -1.51 13.15 -4.53
C ILE A 460 -2.79 12.49 -5.05
N PHE A 461 -3.11 11.27 -4.59
CA PHE A 461 -4.37 10.59 -4.96
C PHE A 461 -5.60 11.33 -4.46
N MET A 462 -5.56 11.84 -3.23
CA MET A 462 -6.70 12.55 -2.64
C MET A 462 -6.97 13.87 -3.36
N ASP A 463 -5.91 14.61 -3.70
CA ASP A 463 -6.02 15.92 -4.36
C ASP A 463 -6.35 15.76 -5.85
N MET A 464 -5.56 14.97 -6.59
CA MET A 464 -5.59 14.94 -8.05
C MET A 464 -6.49 13.86 -8.65
N VAL A 465 -6.55 12.68 -8.03
CA VAL A 465 -7.26 11.52 -8.60
C VAL A 465 -8.71 11.48 -8.12
N ASN A 466 -8.92 11.69 -6.82
CA ASN A 466 -10.23 11.57 -6.18
C ASN A 466 -10.90 12.92 -5.86
N ASN A 467 -10.15 14.04 -5.92
CA ASN A 467 -10.64 15.40 -5.64
C ASN A 467 -11.40 15.51 -4.29
N GLN A 468 -10.80 14.96 -3.22
CA GLN A 468 -11.41 14.84 -1.88
C GLN A 468 -11.13 16.04 -0.97
N ILE A 469 -10.16 16.89 -1.31
CA ILE A 469 -9.66 17.98 -0.46
C ILE A 469 -9.65 19.32 -1.22
N PRO A 470 -10.80 19.85 -1.67
CA PRO A 470 -10.84 20.98 -2.60
C PRO A 470 -10.38 22.32 -2.01
N SER A 471 -10.66 22.60 -0.72
CA SER A 471 -10.32 23.89 -0.08
C SER A 471 -8.92 23.93 0.54
N PHE A 472 -8.46 25.13 0.93
CA PHE A 472 -7.20 25.27 1.66
C PHE A 472 -7.28 24.66 3.05
N GLU A 473 -8.43 24.77 3.70
CA GLU A 473 -8.71 24.20 5.01
C GLU A 473 -8.72 22.67 4.96
N ASP A 474 -9.33 22.08 3.92
CA ASP A 474 -9.29 20.62 3.70
C ASP A 474 -7.86 20.12 3.47
N LYS A 475 -7.08 20.86 2.66
CA LYS A 475 -5.67 20.55 2.42
C LYS A 475 -4.84 20.68 3.70
N ALA A 476 -5.06 21.71 4.50
CA ALA A 476 -4.37 21.90 5.78
C ALA A 476 -4.70 20.79 6.78
N GLU A 477 -5.95 20.35 6.86
CA GLU A 477 -6.34 19.19 7.69
C GLU A 477 -5.70 17.90 7.19
N ALA A 478 -5.64 17.67 5.88
CA ALA A 478 -4.95 16.50 5.32
C ALA A 478 -3.44 16.54 5.61
N LEU A 479 -2.81 17.70 5.46
CA LEU A 479 -1.41 17.96 5.79
C LEU A 479 -1.12 17.89 7.30
N TYR A 480 -2.14 17.87 8.15
CA TYR A 480 -2.02 17.60 9.57
C TYR A 480 -2.21 16.12 9.88
N TYR A 481 -3.34 15.54 9.46
CA TYR A 481 -3.73 14.18 9.84
C TYR A 481 -2.81 13.11 9.23
N PHE A 482 -2.62 13.12 7.91
CA PHE A 482 -1.95 12.03 7.21
C PHE A 482 -0.47 11.89 7.60
N PRO A 483 0.33 12.99 7.69
CA PRO A 483 1.69 12.89 8.19
C PRO A 483 1.82 12.40 9.62
N LEU A 484 0.91 12.81 10.51
CA LEU A 484 0.92 12.35 11.90
C LEU A 484 0.54 10.87 12.00
N TRP A 485 -0.44 10.42 11.21
CA TRP A 485 -0.78 9.01 11.15
C TRP A 485 0.37 8.17 10.57
N ARG A 486 1.02 8.63 9.49
CA ARG A 486 2.18 7.95 8.89
C ARG A 486 3.38 7.92 9.84
N THR A 487 3.60 8.97 10.62
CA THR A 487 4.59 8.99 11.70
C THR A 487 4.28 7.92 12.76
N TRP A 488 3.01 7.70 13.09
CA TRP A 488 2.60 6.73 14.11
C TRP A 488 3.02 5.30 13.75
N PHE A 489 2.93 4.91 12.47
CA PHE A 489 3.44 3.61 12.00
C PHE A 489 4.93 3.45 12.29
N GLY A 490 5.73 4.50 12.04
CA GLY A 490 7.17 4.50 12.32
C GLY A 490 7.47 4.34 13.81
N LEU A 491 6.66 4.94 14.69
CA LEU A 491 6.82 4.79 16.15
C LEU A 491 6.55 3.37 16.65
N HIS A 492 5.77 2.58 15.91
CA HIS A 492 5.34 1.23 16.29
C HIS A 492 5.95 0.12 15.43
N GLY A 493 6.82 0.45 14.47
CA GLY A 493 7.44 -0.52 13.57
C GLY A 493 6.44 -1.21 12.63
N LEU A 494 5.38 -0.52 12.21
CA LEU A 494 4.31 -1.07 11.39
C LEU A 494 4.42 -0.65 9.92
N CYS A 495 3.93 -1.50 9.01
CA CYS A 495 3.84 -1.17 7.59
C CYS A 495 2.57 -0.35 7.30
N LYS A 496 2.74 0.78 6.60
CA LYS A 496 1.65 1.68 6.18
C LYS A 496 0.83 1.18 4.98
N ILE A 497 1.37 0.31 4.14
CA ILE A 497 0.67 -0.17 2.93
C ILE A 497 -0.61 -0.94 3.30
N VAL A 498 -0.56 -1.69 4.41
CA VAL A 498 -1.72 -2.46 4.92
C VAL A 498 -2.89 -1.55 5.32
N TRP A 499 -2.64 -0.26 5.60
CA TRP A 499 -3.69 0.66 6.01
C TRP A 499 -4.59 1.13 4.87
N ASN A 500 -4.05 1.57 3.72
CA ASN A 500 -4.85 2.29 2.74
C ASN A 500 -4.75 1.79 1.28
N ASP A 501 -3.81 0.91 0.94
CA ASP A 501 -3.71 0.36 -0.43
C ASP A 501 -4.81 -0.67 -0.73
N VAL A 502 -5.34 -1.33 0.29
CA VAL A 502 -6.56 -2.14 0.17
C VAL A 502 -7.58 -1.58 1.14
N ALA A 503 -8.75 -1.19 0.64
CA ALA A 503 -9.85 -0.69 1.46
C ALA A 503 -10.89 -1.79 1.73
N PRO A 504 -11.53 -1.80 2.93
CA PRO A 504 -12.70 -2.65 3.18
C PRO A 504 -13.80 -2.43 2.16
N ALA A 505 -14.50 -3.51 1.79
CA ALA A 505 -15.54 -3.47 0.75
C ALA A 505 -16.70 -2.49 1.08
N ASP A 506 -16.97 -2.26 2.36
CA ASP A 506 -18.02 -1.37 2.85
C ASP A 506 -17.51 0.03 3.21
N ASN A 507 -16.24 0.38 2.95
CA ASN A 507 -15.66 1.70 3.27
C ASN A 507 -16.43 2.86 2.60
N LYS A 508 -17.14 2.58 1.50
CA LYS A 508 -18.03 3.51 0.80
C LYS A 508 -19.24 3.98 1.63
N LYS A 509 -19.48 3.40 2.82
CA LYS A 509 -20.52 3.85 3.76
C LYS A 509 -20.19 5.21 4.39
N TYR A 510 -18.92 5.60 4.41
CA TYR A 510 -18.48 6.89 4.95
C TYR A 510 -18.47 7.99 3.88
N PRO A 511 -18.66 9.27 4.25
CA PRO A 511 -18.41 10.40 3.37
C PRO A 511 -16.98 10.38 2.80
N PRO A 512 -16.72 10.94 1.60
CA PRO A 512 -15.42 10.79 0.91
C PRO A 512 -14.18 11.14 1.75
N GLN A 513 -14.22 12.25 2.49
CA GLN A 513 -13.09 12.69 3.33
C GLN A 513 -12.82 11.74 4.51
N GLN A 514 -13.88 11.20 5.12
CA GLN A 514 -13.75 10.21 6.19
C GLN A 514 -13.34 8.85 5.65
N ALA A 515 -13.89 8.45 4.50
CA ALA A 515 -13.55 7.21 3.82
C ALA A 515 -12.05 7.18 3.43
N ALA A 516 -11.45 8.32 3.11
CA ALA A 516 -10.01 8.43 2.82
C ALA A 516 -9.10 8.05 4.00
N LYS A 517 -9.60 8.15 5.25
CA LYS A 517 -8.85 7.72 6.44
C LYS A 517 -8.91 6.19 6.67
N ILE A 518 -9.76 5.46 5.94
CA ILE A 518 -10.06 4.03 6.16
C ILE A 518 -10.39 3.75 7.65
N PRO A 519 -11.53 4.27 8.18
CA PRO A 519 -11.78 4.31 9.63
C PRO A 519 -11.72 2.95 10.32
N GLU A 520 -12.11 1.89 9.61
CA GLU A 520 -12.07 0.53 10.15
C GLU A 520 -10.65 0.01 10.35
N HIS A 521 -9.74 0.27 9.41
CA HIS A 521 -8.34 -0.11 9.56
C HIS A 521 -7.69 0.70 10.69
N VAL A 522 -8.00 1.99 10.81
CA VAL A 522 -7.54 2.82 11.93
C VAL A 522 -7.97 2.23 13.27
N ASP A 523 -9.24 1.83 13.42
CA ASP A 523 -9.71 1.13 14.63
C ASP A 523 -8.98 -0.20 14.86
N ASN A 524 -8.75 -1.00 13.81
CA ASN A 524 -7.99 -2.25 13.93
C ASN A 524 -6.57 -2.02 14.47
N TYR A 525 -5.89 -0.94 14.06
CA TYR A 525 -4.57 -0.56 14.60
C TYR A 525 -4.66 -0.07 16.05
N PHE A 526 -5.73 0.64 16.43
CA PHE A 526 -5.95 0.99 17.83
C PHE A 526 -6.14 -0.26 18.68
N LYS A 527 -6.91 -1.25 18.19
CA LYS A 527 -7.10 -2.53 18.90
C LYS A 527 -5.84 -3.38 18.96
N PHE A 528 -4.98 -3.28 17.95
CA PHE A 528 -3.62 -3.84 18.01
C PHE A 528 -2.81 -3.21 19.15
N TYR A 529 -2.74 -1.87 19.21
CA TYR A 529 -2.04 -1.15 20.28
C TYR A 529 -2.61 -1.50 21.67
N GLU A 530 -3.94 -1.49 21.81
CA GLU A 530 -4.64 -1.86 23.05
C GLU A 530 -4.29 -3.29 23.50
N GLY A 531 -4.29 -4.24 22.57
CA GLY A 531 -3.98 -5.62 22.89
C GLY A 531 -2.50 -5.83 23.22
N MET A 532 -1.59 -5.05 22.63
CA MET A 532 -0.16 -5.12 22.94
C MET A 532 0.15 -4.51 24.30
N THR A 533 -0.39 -3.32 24.59
CA THR A 533 0.05 -2.48 25.71
C THR A 533 -0.91 -2.48 26.91
N GLY A 534 -2.17 -2.88 26.70
CA GLY A 534 -3.25 -2.70 27.68
C GLY A 534 -3.83 -1.29 27.74
N GLU A 535 -3.29 -0.34 26.99
CA GLU A 535 -3.70 1.07 27.00
C GLU A 535 -4.67 1.40 25.86
N LYS A 536 -5.77 2.08 26.20
CA LYS A 536 -6.77 2.53 25.22
C LYS A 536 -6.26 3.65 24.32
N LEU A 537 -6.38 3.44 23.02
CA LEU A 537 -6.01 4.41 22.00
C LEU A 537 -7.26 4.89 21.24
N ASP A 538 -7.24 6.16 20.86
CA ASP A 538 -8.23 6.82 20.02
C ASP A 538 -7.50 7.79 19.08
N GLU A 539 -8.22 8.39 18.13
CA GLU A 539 -7.62 9.28 17.12
C GLU A 539 -6.92 10.48 17.76
N GLU A 540 -7.49 11.07 18.82
CA GLU A 540 -6.90 12.22 19.52
C GLU A 540 -5.57 11.86 20.18
N LYS A 541 -5.52 10.77 20.95
CA LYS A 541 -4.30 10.30 21.61
C LYS A 541 -3.24 9.86 20.61
N MET A 542 -3.63 9.17 19.55
CA MET A 542 -2.73 8.77 18.47
C MET A 542 -2.09 10.01 17.84
N LEU A 543 -2.91 11.01 17.46
CA LEU A 543 -2.42 12.25 16.88
C LEU A 543 -1.52 13.00 17.85
N ALA A 544 -1.82 12.99 19.16
CA ALA A 544 -0.99 13.61 20.18
C ALA A 544 0.38 12.93 20.33
N GLN A 545 0.43 11.58 20.32
CA GLN A 545 1.68 10.80 20.33
C GLN A 545 2.57 11.18 19.14
N SER A 546 2.01 11.17 17.93
CA SER A 546 2.75 11.54 16.72
C SER A 546 3.11 13.02 16.67
N ALA A 547 2.20 13.91 17.05
CA ALA A 547 2.44 15.35 17.03
C ALA A 547 3.61 15.74 17.95
N ARG A 548 3.77 15.05 19.08
CA ARG A 548 4.92 15.23 19.97
C ARG A 548 6.23 14.97 19.24
N VAL A 549 6.35 13.83 18.57
CA VAL A 549 7.57 13.45 17.85
C VAL A 549 7.81 14.35 16.64
N HIS A 550 6.75 14.66 15.88
CA HIS A 550 6.84 15.50 14.70
C HIS A 550 7.29 16.93 15.03
N ASN A 551 6.75 17.51 16.11
CA ASN A 551 7.18 18.85 16.57
C ASN A 551 8.62 18.82 17.12
N LEU A 552 9.02 17.74 17.80
CA LEU A 552 10.42 17.57 18.23
C LEU A 552 11.36 17.53 17.01
N GLN A 553 11.03 16.73 15.99
CA GLN A 553 11.80 16.68 14.74
C GLN A 553 11.89 18.05 14.06
N ARG A 554 10.78 18.80 14.03
CA ARG A 554 10.78 20.17 13.48
C ARG A 554 11.69 21.11 14.27
N LEU A 555 11.68 21.06 15.60
CA LEU A 555 12.60 21.85 16.42
C LEU A 555 14.06 21.43 16.22
N MET A 556 14.33 20.14 15.99
CA MET A 556 15.66 19.68 15.62
C MET A 556 16.09 20.29 14.27
N SER A 557 15.20 20.33 13.27
CA SER A 557 15.49 21.03 12.01
C SER A 557 15.82 22.51 12.23
N VAL A 558 15.08 23.20 13.11
CA VAL A 558 15.36 24.60 13.49
C VAL A 558 16.73 24.73 14.15
N MET A 559 17.07 23.82 15.07
CA MET A 559 18.36 23.77 15.75
C MET A 559 19.54 23.61 14.77
N PHE A 560 19.34 22.84 13.69
CA PHE A 560 20.34 22.66 12.63
C PHE A 560 20.29 23.74 11.53
N GLY A 561 19.36 24.69 11.61
CA GLY A 561 19.24 25.80 10.67
C GLY A 561 18.48 25.51 9.37
N PHE A 562 17.65 24.47 9.34
CA PHE A 562 16.86 24.03 8.16
C PHE A 562 15.37 23.83 8.46
N GLY A 563 14.84 24.52 9.46
CA GLY A 563 13.48 24.33 9.99
C GLY A 563 12.58 25.56 9.92
N ARG A 564 12.89 26.54 9.07
CA ARG A 564 12.11 27.76 8.89
C ARG A 564 11.41 27.78 7.53
N ARG A 565 10.51 28.75 7.34
CA ARG A 565 9.73 28.87 6.09
C ARG A 565 10.61 28.97 4.85
N GLU A 566 11.76 29.63 4.95
CA GLU A 566 12.73 29.73 3.85
C GLU A 566 13.28 28.36 3.40
N ASP A 567 13.32 27.38 4.30
CA ASP A 567 13.75 26.00 4.04
C ASP A 567 12.62 25.13 3.48
N ASP A 568 11.38 25.58 3.57
CA ASP A 568 10.20 24.94 3.00
C ASP A 568 9.84 25.58 1.64
N VAL A 569 10.80 26.08 0.88
CA VAL A 569 10.56 26.62 -0.47
C VAL A 569 10.98 25.57 -1.51
N PRO A 570 10.03 25.02 -2.28
CA PRO A 570 10.36 24.07 -3.33
C PRO A 570 10.91 24.79 -4.58
N PRO A 571 11.69 24.09 -5.43
CA PRO A 571 12.08 24.62 -6.72
C PRO A 571 10.83 24.87 -7.59
N TYR A 572 10.87 25.87 -8.47
CA TYR A 572 9.69 26.25 -9.23
C TYR A 572 9.15 25.11 -10.12
N ARG A 573 10.00 24.17 -10.56
CA ARG A 573 9.58 22.94 -11.27
C ARG A 573 8.56 22.09 -10.49
N ALA A 574 8.58 22.11 -9.16
CA ALA A 574 7.60 21.42 -8.34
C ALA A 574 6.22 22.12 -8.29
N ILE A 575 6.18 23.42 -8.64
CA ILE A 575 4.99 24.28 -8.59
C ILE A 575 4.42 24.51 -10.00
N GLY A 576 5.26 24.67 -11.03
CA GLY A 576 4.82 25.06 -12.37
C GLY A 576 5.83 24.77 -13.48
N PRO A 577 5.49 25.11 -14.73
CA PRO A 577 6.34 24.86 -15.90
C PRO A 577 7.51 25.85 -15.93
N VAL A 578 8.75 25.34 -15.84
CA VAL A 578 9.97 26.16 -15.86
C VAL A 578 10.32 26.59 -17.26
N THR A 579 10.21 25.74 -18.28
CA THR A 579 10.62 26.03 -19.66
C THR A 579 9.43 26.28 -20.59
N ALA A 580 9.72 26.80 -21.79
CA ALA A 580 8.73 26.92 -22.87
C ALA A 580 8.17 25.56 -23.28
N GLU A 581 9.04 24.54 -23.37
CA GLU A 581 8.68 23.15 -23.68
C GLU A 581 7.63 22.61 -22.70
N GLU A 582 7.86 22.77 -21.40
CA GLU A 582 6.92 22.34 -20.38
C GLU A 582 5.57 23.04 -20.50
N TYR A 583 5.56 24.36 -20.69
CA TYR A 583 4.31 25.10 -20.85
C TYR A 583 3.53 24.59 -22.07
N LEU A 584 4.20 24.45 -23.21
CA LEU A 584 3.57 24.05 -24.46
C LEU A 584 3.03 22.62 -24.41
N SER A 585 3.69 21.73 -23.65
CA SER A 585 3.21 20.35 -23.45
C SER A 585 1.80 20.28 -22.86
N ARG A 586 1.35 21.33 -22.16
CA ARG A 586 0.02 21.42 -21.56
C ARG A 586 -0.64 22.79 -21.78
N ALA A 587 -0.41 23.41 -22.95
CA ALA A 587 -0.86 24.77 -23.24
C ALA A 587 -2.36 24.96 -22.98
N GLU A 588 -3.21 24.01 -23.37
CA GLU A 588 -4.66 24.08 -23.14
C GLU A 588 -5.02 24.20 -21.66
N ARG A 589 -4.35 23.44 -20.79
CA ARG A 589 -4.56 23.48 -19.34
C ARG A 589 -4.10 24.82 -18.76
N TYR A 590 -2.90 25.26 -19.10
CA TYR A 590 -2.33 26.48 -18.54
C TYR A 590 -3.05 27.73 -19.04
N ASP A 591 -3.35 27.82 -20.33
CA ASP A 591 -4.16 28.91 -20.91
C ASP A 591 -5.58 28.90 -20.30
N GLY A 592 -6.14 27.71 -20.03
CA GLY A 592 -7.40 27.55 -19.30
C GLY A 592 -7.37 28.12 -17.88
N GLN A 593 -6.29 27.89 -17.12
CA GLN A 593 -6.07 28.48 -15.80
C GLN A 593 -5.91 30.01 -15.87
N LEU A 594 -5.12 30.53 -16.81
CA LEU A 594 -4.98 31.98 -17.03
C LEU A 594 -6.34 32.64 -17.28
N LYS A 595 -7.19 32.02 -18.10
CA LYS A 595 -8.51 32.53 -18.45
C LYS A 595 -9.53 32.41 -17.31
N SER A 596 -9.66 31.22 -16.73
CA SER A 596 -10.74 30.93 -15.77
C SER A 596 -10.42 31.39 -14.34
N VAL A 597 -9.15 31.34 -13.93
CA VAL A 597 -8.72 31.64 -12.56
C VAL A 597 -8.20 33.08 -12.45
N LEU A 598 -7.42 33.54 -13.42
CA LEU A 598 -6.82 34.88 -13.40
C LEU A 598 -7.58 35.92 -14.21
N GLY A 599 -8.55 35.52 -15.05
CA GLY A 599 -9.28 36.43 -15.92
C GLY A 599 -8.42 37.07 -17.02
N LEU A 600 -7.25 36.47 -17.33
CA LEU A 600 -6.33 36.94 -18.36
C LEU A 600 -6.68 36.33 -19.72
N ASP A 601 -6.40 37.06 -20.79
CA ASP A 601 -6.63 36.61 -22.16
C ASP A 601 -5.33 36.05 -22.76
N PRO A 602 -5.13 34.72 -22.75
CA PRO A 602 -3.86 34.13 -23.19
C PRO A 602 -3.57 34.37 -24.67
N GLU A 603 -4.57 34.63 -25.52
CA GLU A 603 -4.33 34.91 -26.95
C GLU A 603 -3.62 36.24 -27.19
N LYS A 604 -3.64 37.15 -26.20
CA LYS A 604 -2.99 38.47 -26.25
C LYS A 604 -1.66 38.53 -25.54
N MET A 605 -1.19 37.40 -25.00
CA MET A 605 0.03 37.31 -24.21
C MET A 605 1.09 36.52 -24.97
N THR A 606 2.33 36.98 -24.90
CA THR A 606 3.51 36.19 -25.29
C THR A 606 3.68 35.00 -24.35
N LEU A 607 4.43 33.98 -24.77
CA LEU A 607 4.67 32.78 -23.95
C LEU A 607 5.37 33.12 -22.62
N ASP A 608 6.28 34.09 -22.62
CA ASP A 608 6.98 34.51 -21.41
C ASP A 608 6.05 35.27 -20.45
N GLU A 609 5.16 36.12 -20.96
CA GLU A 609 4.12 36.77 -20.15
C GLU A 609 3.16 35.74 -19.53
N LYS A 610 2.76 34.72 -20.30
CA LYS A 610 1.92 33.61 -19.80
C LYS A 610 2.61 32.86 -18.66
N ARG A 611 3.88 32.47 -18.86
CA ARG A 611 4.68 31.75 -17.86
C ARG A 611 4.90 32.59 -16.60
N ALA A 612 5.21 33.88 -16.73
CA ALA A 612 5.42 34.79 -15.61
C ALA A 612 4.13 35.03 -14.79
N ALA A 613 2.98 35.20 -15.46
CA ALA A 613 1.69 35.34 -14.79
C ALA A 613 1.32 34.07 -14.03
N LEU A 614 1.52 32.90 -14.65
CA LEU A 614 1.25 31.61 -14.01
C LEU A 614 2.17 31.38 -12.81
N ARG A 615 3.47 31.68 -12.92
CA ARG A 615 4.44 31.60 -11.82
C ARG A 615 3.99 32.40 -10.62
N THR A 616 3.71 33.68 -10.83
CA THR A 616 3.25 34.61 -9.79
C THR A 616 2.00 34.07 -9.09
N HIS A 617 1.02 33.57 -9.85
CA HIS A 617 -0.20 33.02 -9.28
C HIS A 617 0.05 31.77 -8.44
N ARG A 618 0.82 30.81 -8.95
CA ARG A 618 1.04 29.51 -8.30
C ARG A 618 1.90 29.63 -7.06
N GLU A 619 2.97 30.44 -7.10
CA GLU A 619 3.76 30.76 -5.91
C GLU A 619 2.88 31.41 -4.83
N ALA A 620 1.94 32.29 -5.20
CA ALA A 620 0.98 32.86 -4.26
C ALA A 620 -0.01 31.82 -3.69
N GLN A 621 -0.49 30.85 -4.47
CA GLN A 621 -1.33 29.77 -3.94
C GLN A 621 -0.54 28.85 -3.00
N TYR A 622 0.72 28.57 -3.34
CA TYR A 622 1.62 27.81 -2.49
C TYR A 622 1.77 28.47 -1.11
N GLN A 623 2.05 29.77 -1.05
CA GLN A 623 2.15 30.48 0.24
C GLN A 623 0.86 30.38 1.08
N LYS A 624 -0.32 30.43 0.44
CA LYS A 624 -1.60 30.29 1.14
C LYS A 624 -1.82 28.91 1.76
N VAL A 625 -1.46 27.83 1.05
CA VAL A 625 -1.58 26.48 1.62
C VAL A 625 -0.59 26.28 2.76
N MET A 626 0.62 26.85 2.67
CA MET A 626 1.60 26.83 3.75
C MET A 626 1.10 27.55 5.00
N ASP A 627 0.49 28.73 4.85
CA ASP A 627 -0.08 29.48 5.97
C ASP A 627 -1.18 28.69 6.67
N ALA A 628 -2.09 28.08 5.89
CA ALA A 628 -3.16 27.23 6.43
C ALA A 628 -2.59 26.01 7.16
N ALA A 629 -1.58 25.34 6.59
CA ALA A 629 -0.95 24.16 7.17
C ALA A 629 -0.17 24.47 8.45
N TYR A 630 0.60 25.57 8.49
CA TYR A 630 1.31 26.01 9.69
C TYR A 630 0.37 26.39 10.82
N ALA A 631 -0.66 27.18 10.50
CA ALA A 631 -1.70 27.53 11.48
C ALA A 631 -2.35 26.26 12.06
N ARG A 632 -2.69 25.30 11.20
CA ARG A 632 -3.30 24.03 11.63
C ARG A 632 -2.39 23.18 12.53
N ARG A 633 -1.07 23.26 12.34
CA ARG A 633 -0.05 22.55 13.14
C ARG A 633 0.28 23.24 14.47
N GLY A 634 -0.18 24.48 14.68
CA GLY A 634 0.19 25.30 15.84
C GLY A 634 1.59 25.90 15.70
N TRP A 635 2.00 26.19 14.47
CA TRP A 635 3.28 26.81 14.13
C TRP A 635 3.07 28.28 13.77
N THR A 636 4.14 29.08 13.87
CA THR A 636 4.14 30.47 13.40
C THR A 636 4.14 30.52 11.87
N PRO A 637 3.89 31.70 11.26
CA PRO A 637 4.06 31.90 9.83
C PRO A 637 5.48 31.57 9.31
N ASP A 638 6.48 31.58 10.19
CA ASP A 638 7.86 31.17 9.89
C ASP A 638 8.10 29.64 10.00
N GLY A 639 7.04 28.85 10.22
CA GLY A 639 7.11 27.39 10.28
C GLY A 639 7.73 26.82 11.55
N VAL A 640 7.81 27.61 12.63
CA VAL A 640 8.37 27.17 13.92
C VAL A 640 7.24 26.85 14.90
N PRO A 641 7.27 25.70 15.61
CA PRO A 641 6.30 25.39 16.66
C PRO A 641 6.22 26.47 17.74
N THR A 642 5.00 26.79 18.20
CA THR A 642 4.79 27.76 19.28
C THR A 642 5.00 27.14 20.65
N LYS A 643 5.40 27.94 21.64
CA LYS A 643 5.53 27.51 23.05
C LYS A 643 4.20 27.00 23.61
N ALA A 644 3.08 27.62 23.21
CA ALA A 644 1.74 27.14 23.57
C ALA A 644 1.52 25.70 23.07
N ARG A 645 1.87 25.43 21.80
CA ARG A 645 1.76 24.10 21.21
C ARG A 645 2.65 23.07 21.90
N LEU A 646 3.87 23.45 22.29
CA LEU A 646 4.77 22.54 23.02
C LEU A 646 4.23 22.16 24.40
N ARG A 647 3.66 23.13 25.14
CA ARG A 647 3.02 22.89 26.44
C ARG A 647 1.79 21.99 26.30
N GLU A 648 0.97 22.22 25.27
CA GLU A 648 -0.18 21.36 24.96
C GLU A 648 0.24 19.89 24.74
N LEU A 649 1.37 19.66 24.06
CA LEU A 649 1.89 18.33 23.74
C LEU A 649 2.73 17.69 24.87
N GLY A 650 3.00 18.43 25.94
CA GLY A 650 3.83 17.98 27.06
C GLY A 650 5.31 17.82 26.71
N ILE A 651 5.85 18.66 25.83
CA ILE A 651 7.27 18.72 25.46
C ILE A 651 7.85 20.12 25.68
N ASP A 652 7.68 20.61 26.90
CA ASP A 652 8.02 21.96 27.35
C ASP A 652 9.33 22.02 28.14
N LEU A 653 10.28 21.13 27.82
CA LEU A 653 11.65 21.22 28.34
C LEU A 653 12.23 22.62 28.03
N PRO A 654 12.95 23.26 28.98
CA PRO A 654 13.50 24.61 28.80
C PRO A 654 14.29 24.79 27.50
N GLU A 655 15.06 23.77 27.10
CA GLU A 655 15.88 23.74 25.89
C GLU A 655 15.02 23.77 24.62
N LEU A 656 13.88 23.07 24.62
CA LEU A 656 12.94 23.06 23.50
C LEU A 656 12.16 24.36 23.42
N LEU A 657 11.74 24.92 24.56
CA LEU A 657 11.07 26.21 24.61
C LEU A 657 11.97 27.36 24.15
N ALA A 658 13.29 27.23 24.29
CA ALA A 658 14.25 28.22 23.79
C ALA A 658 14.34 28.24 22.25
N LEU A 659 14.02 27.12 21.58
CA LEU A 659 13.97 27.01 20.12
C LEU A 659 12.60 27.37 19.54
N ALA A 660 11.54 27.25 20.34
CA ALA A 660 10.18 27.56 19.94
C ALA A 660 9.91 29.06 19.87
N ALA A 661 8.96 29.42 19.01
CA ALA A 661 8.45 30.79 18.94
C ALA A 661 7.39 31.04 20.02
N ASP A 662 7.19 32.30 20.40
CA ASP A 662 6.21 32.69 21.41
C ASP A 662 4.76 32.32 21.04
#